data_AF-A0A533S921-F1
#
_entry.id   AF-A0A533S921-F1
#
_cell.length_a   1.000
_cell.length_b   1.000
_cell.length_c   1.000
_cell.angle_alpha   90.00
_cell.angle_beta   90.00
_cell.angle_gamma   90.00
#
_symmetry.space_group_name_H-M   'P 1'
#
loop_
_entity.id
_entity.type
_entity.pdbx_description
1 polymer ?
#
loop_
_entity_poly.entity_id
_entity_poly.type
_entity_poly.pdbx_seq_one_letter_code
_entity_poly.pdbx_strand_id
1 'polypeptide(L)'
;MNQPRNTFDFIRGLTPEDEKRIRHIPFLNIDSMLIPSPFIKDKTIDIDYQHSYIWEEEGEYLGYLLVYSNPDKTKFHIYKQVTSPFGRGKGIGSAFMEKLATDVAVDSQVYLYVWEKLSSSIDFFMSKGFTYEEAIVYRKMKFYLMSATAETILEKISLEKNKDFSTSEELGKVRHDAKKGLKILLDMVSMLSVDNCNKVIEDINRETTALLNTLNMYEDQITAFHEVHIKELITDRVIPFIEVTEFPCEIRLILGSKIPAVIGNYVNFSRALINIVSNSLDAIREADTKGVIEISLHESDDSVILALQDNGIGIEQERLQLGEDTLPLFVGKTTKKGKTGEGIGTRQIFSTFGPANIAVESTVGEGTRWTLRLKKSSQKDTVILSEMKTRYVMFIKSTEKILIDEASNRTNIAAFIWQLRQMEIFSYELIYYFSRYNNVRDIFRNILLYRYGGKDFQFLKTELRKCRIDDEVIKSWLLGIVKRIKRNEFFVQNTLNFDEYKGILFKSYGQALDKTIIFTMDPETGNFFASDRKLAEHMDFVPYLQRNRDLLLRGEFVGDVRNIASPIHMGVWSVSTLEDLYEKLKSIRSGARQLLKMGLKNEKHLAFYSSTYNVCSYEIDTLKTTTLAEMANAKDDELDQFIKSSEDELQGLIFAD
;
A
#
# COMPACT_ATOMS: atom_id res chain seq x y z
N MET A 1 -11.80 7.62 30.15
CA MET A 1 -12.41 8.95 30.28
C MET A 1 -11.84 9.82 29.18
N ASN A 2 -12.56 9.97 28.07
CA ASN A 2 -12.17 10.88 26.99
C ASN A 2 -12.62 12.29 27.38
N GLN A 3 -11.67 13.18 27.64
CA GLN A 3 -11.98 14.61 27.63
C GLN A 3 -12.39 15.01 26.21
N PRO A 4 -13.42 15.85 26.02
CA PRO A 4 -13.76 16.37 24.70
C PRO A 4 -12.59 17.22 24.19
N ARG A 5 -11.98 16.84 23.06
CA ARG A 5 -10.99 17.68 22.35
C ARG A 5 -11.68 19.00 21.97
N ASN A 6 -11.07 20.12 22.35
CA ASN A 6 -11.54 21.43 21.90
C ASN A 6 -11.45 21.49 20.36
N THR A 7 -12.51 21.96 19.72
CA THR A 7 -12.71 21.79 18.27
C THR A 7 -11.80 22.67 17.41
N PHE A 8 -11.04 23.59 18.03
CA PHE A 8 -10.25 24.62 17.35
C PHE A 8 -8.80 24.76 17.86
N ASP A 9 -8.26 23.74 18.55
CA ASP A 9 -6.93 23.82 19.20
C ASP A 9 -5.77 24.20 18.26
N PHE A 10 -5.93 23.97 16.95
CA PHE A 10 -4.91 24.25 15.93
C PHE A 10 -5.23 25.48 15.05
N ILE A 11 -6.34 26.19 15.31
CA ILE A 11 -6.75 27.36 14.53
C ILE A 11 -6.41 28.64 15.29
N ARG A 12 -5.61 29.51 14.68
CA ARG A 12 -5.36 30.86 15.19
C ARG A 12 -5.65 31.92 14.14
N GLY A 13 -5.77 33.18 14.56
CA GLY A 13 -5.91 34.32 13.66
C GLY A 13 -4.70 34.48 12.75
N LEU A 14 -4.95 34.83 11.49
CA LEU A 14 -3.94 35.13 10.48
C LEU A 14 -3.38 36.53 10.72
N THR A 15 -2.06 36.68 10.73
CA THR A 15 -1.38 37.99 10.82
C THR A 15 -0.81 38.43 9.46
N PRO A 16 -0.51 39.74 9.28
CA PRO A 16 0.21 40.21 8.09
C PRO A 16 1.59 39.55 7.91
N GLU A 17 2.29 39.20 9.00
CA GLU A 17 3.54 38.44 8.94
C GLU A 17 3.32 37.01 8.41
N ASP A 18 2.22 36.36 8.81
CA ASP A 18 1.87 35.03 8.31
C ASP A 18 1.56 35.06 6.82
N GLU A 19 0.85 36.07 6.33
CA GLU A 19 0.57 36.19 4.90
C GLU A 19 1.86 36.31 4.09
N LYS A 20 2.85 37.08 4.59
CA LYS A 20 4.18 37.15 3.99
C LYS A 20 4.89 35.81 4.01
N ARG A 21 4.84 35.08 5.13
CA ARG A 21 5.43 33.72 5.24
C ARG A 21 4.76 32.73 4.29
N ILE A 22 3.43 32.73 4.20
CA ILE A 22 2.64 31.85 3.33
C ILE A 22 3.04 32.01 1.87
N ARG A 23 3.33 33.23 1.40
CA ARG A 23 3.81 33.49 0.02
C ARG A 23 5.11 32.74 -0.32
N HIS A 24 5.91 32.38 0.68
CA HIS A 24 7.16 31.65 0.51
C HIS A 24 7.01 30.14 0.74
N ILE A 25 5.82 29.65 1.08
CA ILE A 25 5.53 28.22 1.28
C ILE A 25 4.94 27.64 -0.02
N PRO A 26 5.66 26.76 -0.75
CA PRO A 26 5.23 26.27 -2.07
C PRO A 26 3.89 25.53 -2.06
N PHE A 27 3.47 24.95 -0.93
CA PHE A 27 2.21 24.20 -0.83
C PHE A 27 1.02 25.02 -0.33
N LEU A 28 1.27 26.25 0.13
CA LEU A 28 0.23 27.18 0.59
C LEU A 28 0.10 28.42 -0.31
N ASN A 29 1.16 28.82 -1.01
CA ASN A 29 1.12 29.91 -1.99
C ASN A 29 0.48 29.49 -3.34
N ILE A 30 -0.57 28.69 -3.30
CA ILE A 30 -1.29 28.23 -4.49
C ILE A 30 -2.44 29.22 -4.71
N ASP A 31 -2.67 29.64 -5.96
CA ASP A 31 -3.89 30.39 -6.25
C ASP A 31 -5.08 29.43 -6.08
N SER A 32 -5.79 29.58 -4.96
CA SER A 32 -7.04 28.87 -4.76
C SER A 32 -7.97 29.28 -5.89
N MET A 33 -8.51 28.31 -6.63
CA MET A 33 -9.52 28.58 -7.66
C MET A 33 -10.88 29.07 -7.10
N LEU A 34 -10.86 29.46 -5.83
CA LEU A 34 -11.72 30.45 -5.23
C LEU A 34 -11.26 31.83 -5.75
N ILE A 35 -11.99 32.31 -6.74
CA ILE A 35 -12.30 33.72 -7.00
C ILE A 35 -11.37 34.56 -7.91
N PRO A 36 -11.99 35.40 -8.76
CA PRO A 36 -11.44 36.66 -9.27
C PRO A 36 -11.27 37.76 -8.18
N SER A 37 -11.30 39.06 -8.52
CA SER A 37 -10.99 40.14 -7.56
C SER A 37 -12.05 40.27 -6.44
N PRO A 38 -11.68 40.60 -5.18
CA PRO A 38 -12.65 40.82 -4.10
C PRO A 38 -13.58 42.02 -4.39
N PHE A 39 -13.12 43.00 -5.18
CA PHE A 39 -13.83 44.25 -5.43
C PHE A 39 -14.93 44.20 -6.50
N ILE A 40 -15.39 43.00 -6.89
CA ILE A 40 -16.34 42.83 -8.00
C ILE A 40 -17.77 43.25 -7.63
N LYS A 41 -18.27 42.85 -6.46
CA LYS A 41 -19.66 43.15 -6.01
C LYS A 41 -19.69 44.30 -5.01
N ASP A 42 -18.65 44.42 -4.19
CA ASP A 42 -18.56 45.43 -3.14
C ASP A 42 -17.14 46.02 -3.11
N LYS A 43 -17.03 47.32 -3.37
CA LYS A 43 -15.75 48.05 -3.34
C LYS A 43 -15.36 48.50 -1.93
N THR A 44 -16.25 48.36 -0.96
CA THR A 44 -16.06 48.80 0.42
C THR A 44 -15.45 47.72 1.31
N ILE A 45 -15.26 46.50 0.79
CA ILE A 45 -14.67 45.40 1.55
C ILE A 45 -13.15 45.51 1.62
N ASP A 46 -12.60 45.20 2.78
CA ASP A 46 -11.16 45.17 3.03
C ASP A 46 -10.78 43.85 3.74
N ILE A 47 -9.47 43.55 3.78
CA ILE A 47 -8.94 42.34 4.43
C ILE A 47 -9.35 42.34 5.91
N ASP A 48 -9.97 41.24 6.33
CA ASP A 48 -10.39 41.02 7.71
C ASP A 48 -9.47 40.01 8.38
N TYR A 49 -8.38 40.48 8.99
CA TYR A 49 -7.47 39.61 9.74
C TYR A 49 -8.10 39.00 11.00
N GLN A 50 -9.17 39.60 11.55
CA GLN A 50 -9.86 39.04 12.72
C GLN A 50 -10.62 37.75 12.36
N HIS A 51 -11.17 37.70 11.14
CA HIS A 51 -11.92 36.55 10.62
C HIS A 51 -11.13 35.77 9.54
N SER A 52 -9.82 36.01 9.46
CA SER A 52 -8.89 35.22 8.67
C SER A 52 -8.11 34.31 9.60
N TYR A 53 -7.87 33.08 9.18
CA TYR A 53 -7.34 32.04 10.06
C TYR A 53 -6.19 31.28 9.42
N ILE A 54 -5.35 30.72 10.28
CA ILE A 54 -4.31 29.77 9.90
C ILE A 54 -4.42 28.53 10.78
N TRP A 55 -4.17 27.38 10.15
CA TRP A 55 -4.05 26.10 10.83
C TRP A 55 -2.59 25.87 11.13
N GLU A 56 -2.21 25.94 12.40
CA GLU A 56 -0.86 25.71 12.88
C GLU A 56 -0.84 24.51 13.82
N GLU A 57 -0.03 23.51 13.49
CA GLU A 57 0.13 22.30 14.27
C GLU A 57 1.63 22.00 14.37
N GLU A 58 2.14 21.89 15.60
CA GLU A 58 3.57 21.65 15.88
C GLU A 58 4.53 22.64 15.19
N GLY A 59 4.09 23.88 14.91
CA GLY A 59 4.88 24.93 14.27
C GLY A 59 4.86 24.92 12.73
N GLU A 60 4.10 24.02 12.09
CA GLU A 60 3.88 24.03 10.64
C GLU A 60 2.51 24.62 10.26
N TYR A 61 2.48 25.38 9.16
CA TYR A 61 1.24 25.87 8.57
C TYR A 61 0.65 24.80 7.64
N LEU A 62 -0.51 24.25 8.01
CA LEU A 62 -1.20 23.20 7.25
C LEU A 62 -2.38 23.71 6.43
N GLY A 63 -2.72 24.99 6.55
CA GLY A 63 -3.75 25.64 5.75
C GLY A 63 -4.02 27.06 6.23
N TYR A 64 -4.68 27.86 5.40
CA TYR A 64 -5.15 29.18 5.79
C TYR A 64 -6.46 29.55 5.09
N LEU A 65 -7.22 30.43 5.75
CA LEU A 65 -8.43 31.08 5.25
C LEU A 65 -8.20 32.59 5.27
N LEU A 66 -8.37 33.24 4.13
CA LEU A 66 -8.28 34.69 3.98
C LEU A 66 -9.66 35.25 3.62
N VAL A 67 -10.17 36.14 4.46
CA VAL A 67 -11.52 36.70 4.40
C VAL A 67 -11.47 38.21 4.23
N TYR A 68 -12.39 38.75 3.43
CA TYR A 68 -12.65 40.17 3.30
C TYR A 68 -14.02 40.48 3.89
N SER A 69 -14.19 41.63 4.53
CA SER A 69 -15.45 42.03 5.17
C SER A 69 -15.84 43.45 4.81
N ASN A 70 -17.13 43.76 4.80
CA ASN A 70 -17.60 45.15 4.76
C ASN A 70 -17.41 45.86 6.12
N PRO A 71 -17.42 47.21 6.17
CA PRO A 71 -17.22 47.96 7.41
C PRO A 71 -18.21 47.61 8.53
N ASP A 72 -19.45 47.30 8.16
CA ASP A 72 -20.52 46.94 9.11
C ASP A 72 -20.45 45.48 9.60
N LYS A 73 -19.50 44.68 9.12
CA LYS A 73 -19.29 43.26 9.49
C LYS A 73 -20.53 42.38 9.32
N THR A 74 -21.31 42.65 8.27
CA THR A 74 -22.51 41.88 7.92
C THR A 74 -22.32 40.96 6.71
N LYS A 75 -21.24 41.17 5.94
CA LYS A 75 -20.90 40.38 4.75
C LYS A 75 -19.44 39.97 4.78
N PHE A 76 -19.19 38.67 4.63
CA PHE A 76 -17.87 38.05 4.65
C PHE A 76 -17.60 37.30 3.36
N HIS A 77 -16.53 37.69 2.67
CA HIS A 77 -16.09 37.13 1.41
C HIS A 77 -14.90 36.21 1.64
N ILE A 78 -15.08 34.90 1.38
CA ILE A 78 -13.97 33.94 1.49
C ILE A 78 -13.10 34.07 0.26
N TYR A 79 -12.05 34.88 0.35
CA TYR A 79 -11.19 35.18 -0.79
C TYR A 79 -10.23 34.03 -1.12
N LYS A 80 -9.59 33.44 -0.11
CA LYS A 80 -8.76 32.23 -0.31
C LYS A 80 -9.01 31.22 0.79
N GLN A 81 -9.09 29.96 0.41
CA GLN A 81 -9.05 28.82 1.33
C GLN A 81 -8.09 27.79 0.75
N VAL A 82 -6.95 27.62 1.41
CA VAL A 82 -5.92 26.69 0.98
C VAL A 82 -5.64 25.71 2.09
N THR A 83 -5.61 24.43 1.76
CA THR A 83 -5.19 23.37 2.68
C THR A 83 -3.98 22.68 2.08
N SER A 84 -2.90 22.63 2.87
CA SER A 84 -1.69 21.90 2.54
C SER A 84 -2.05 20.42 2.27
N PRO A 85 -1.38 19.75 1.31
CA PRO A 85 -1.51 18.31 1.11
C PRO A 85 -1.33 17.53 2.42
N PHE A 86 -0.43 17.98 3.30
CA PHE A 86 -0.12 17.38 4.60
C PHE A 86 -1.22 17.57 5.67
N GLY A 87 -2.16 18.50 5.43
CA GLY A 87 -3.34 18.73 6.26
C GLY A 87 -4.64 18.13 5.70
N ARG A 88 -4.60 17.51 4.50
CA ARG A 88 -5.78 16.91 3.88
C ARG A 88 -6.26 15.69 4.66
N GLY A 89 -7.58 15.56 4.82
CA GLY A 89 -8.20 14.51 5.65
C GLY A 89 -8.49 14.92 7.09
N LYS A 90 -7.78 15.93 7.64
CA LYS A 90 -8.02 16.47 9.00
C LYS A 90 -9.26 17.37 9.12
N GLY A 91 -10.04 17.52 8.05
CA GLY A 91 -11.25 18.36 8.06
C GLY A 91 -10.97 19.87 8.13
N ILE A 92 -9.74 20.32 7.89
CA ILE A 92 -9.29 21.72 8.02
C ILE A 92 -10.23 22.72 7.33
N GLY A 93 -10.62 22.42 6.09
CA GLY A 93 -11.56 23.30 5.36
C GLY A 93 -12.92 23.44 6.04
N SER A 94 -13.49 22.33 6.55
CA SER A 94 -14.75 22.38 7.31
C SER A 94 -14.58 23.11 8.64
N ALA A 95 -13.43 22.93 9.30
CA ALA A 95 -13.15 23.56 10.58
C ALA A 95 -12.95 25.08 10.45
N PHE A 96 -12.32 25.56 9.38
CA PHE A 96 -12.26 26.99 9.07
C PHE A 96 -13.64 27.59 8.83
N MET A 97 -14.52 26.89 8.10
CA MET A 97 -15.89 27.32 7.86
C MET A 97 -16.70 27.37 9.15
N GLU A 98 -16.57 26.34 10.00
CA GLU A 98 -17.23 26.29 11.30
C GLU A 98 -16.75 27.41 12.21
N LYS A 99 -15.43 27.67 12.23
CA LYS A 99 -14.83 28.74 13.01
C LYS A 99 -15.30 30.11 12.55
N LEU A 100 -15.26 30.38 11.24
CA LEU A 100 -15.77 31.62 10.65
C LEU A 100 -17.24 31.85 11.00
N ALA A 101 -18.09 30.83 10.82
CA ALA A 101 -19.52 30.94 11.10
C ALA A 101 -19.84 31.10 12.60
N THR A 102 -18.95 30.63 13.48
CA THR A 102 -19.07 30.82 14.94
C THR A 102 -18.64 32.22 15.39
N ASP A 103 -17.64 32.81 14.72
CA ASP A 103 -17.06 34.10 15.10
C ASP A 103 -17.87 35.31 14.58
N VAL A 104 -18.82 35.10 13.66
CA VAL A 104 -19.66 36.17 13.07
C VAL A 104 -21.11 36.11 13.54
N ALA A 105 -21.88 37.18 13.35
CA ALA A 105 -23.30 37.20 13.70
C ALA A 105 -24.11 36.19 12.86
N VAL A 106 -25.13 35.58 13.46
CA VAL A 106 -25.90 34.46 12.88
C VAL A 106 -26.54 34.79 11.53
N ASP A 107 -26.95 36.05 11.36
CA ASP A 107 -27.55 36.62 10.15
C ASP A 107 -26.53 37.14 9.12
N SER A 108 -25.23 37.04 9.41
CA SER A 108 -24.17 37.48 8.51
C SER A 108 -24.11 36.62 7.25
N GLN A 109 -23.95 37.27 6.09
CA GLN A 109 -23.85 36.60 4.80
C GLN A 109 -22.40 36.22 4.51
N VAL A 110 -22.13 34.93 4.29
CA VAL A 110 -20.84 34.42 3.83
C VAL A 110 -20.95 34.07 2.35
N TYR A 111 -20.03 34.54 1.52
CA TYR A 111 -20.06 34.28 0.08
C TYR A 111 -18.67 34.04 -0.52
N LEU A 112 -18.66 33.37 -1.68
CA LEU A 112 -17.46 33.08 -2.46
C LEU A 112 -17.80 32.92 -3.95
N TYR A 113 -16.78 32.94 -4.81
CA TYR A 113 -16.90 32.61 -6.22
C TYR A 113 -16.10 31.36 -6.58
N VAL A 114 -16.75 30.36 -7.14
CA VAL A 114 -16.12 29.09 -7.54
C VAL A 114 -16.11 29.01 -9.06
N TRP A 115 -14.99 28.62 -9.67
CA TRP A 115 -14.95 28.41 -11.12
C TRP A 115 -15.96 27.33 -11.55
N GLU A 116 -16.76 27.56 -12.60
CA GLU A 116 -17.87 26.66 -13.01
C GLU A 116 -17.42 25.23 -13.33
N LYS A 117 -16.15 25.05 -13.72
CA LYS A 117 -15.58 23.75 -14.09
C LYS A 117 -15.19 22.93 -12.86
N LEU A 118 -15.13 23.53 -11.66
CA LEU A 118 -14.81 22.86 -10.40
C LEU A 118 -16.04 22.27 -9.71
N SER A 119 -16.70 21.32 -10.38
CA SER A 119 -17.90 20.65 -9.88
C SER A 119 -17.74 20.13 -8.44
N SER A 120 -16.59 19.54 -8.09
CA SER A 120 -16.33 19.04 -6.73
C SER A 120 -16.26 20.12 -5.65
N SER A 121 -15.78 21.32 -6.00
CA SER A 121 -15.72 22.43 -5.04
C SER A 121 -17.11 23.02 -4.84
N ILE A 122 -17.88 23.12 -5.93
CA ILE A 122 -19.30 23.51 -5.89
C ILE A 122 -20.07 22.52 -5.00
N ASP A 123 -19.93 21.21 -5.22
CA ASP A 123 -20.58 20.17 -4.41
C ASP A 123 -20.22 20.27 -2.92
N PHE A 124 -18.93 20.56 -2.60
CA PHE A 124 -18.48 20.78 -1.23
C PHE A 124 -19.18 21.97 -0.57
N PHE A 125 -19.20 23.15 -1.20
CA PHE A 125 -19.85 24.32 -0.61
C PHE A 125 -21.38 24.13 -0.53
N MET A 126 -22.00 23.48 -1.53
CA MET A 126 -23.42 23.11 -1.48
C MET A 126 -23.73 22.20 -0.29
N SER A 127 -22.86 21.22 0.03
CA SER A 127 -23.03 20.35 1.20
C SER A 127 -22.98 21.13 2.52
N LYS A 128 -22.21 22.22 2.55
CA LYS A 128 -22.09 23.16 3.68
C LYS A 128 -23.17 24.24 3.73
N GLY A 129 -24.21 24.14 2.90
CA GLY A 129 -25.35 25.05 2.92
C GLY A 129 -25.26 26.26 2.01
N PHE A 130 -24.21 26.36 1.18
CA PHE A 130 -24.14 27.39 0.15
C PHE A 130 -25.14 27.13 -0.96
N THR A 131 -25.68 28.22 -1.51
CA THR A 131 -26.59 28.20 -2.64
C THR A 131 -25.98 29.01 -3.78
N TYR A 132 -26.23 28.57 -5.02
CA TYR A 132 -25.85 29.29 -6.21
C TYR A 132 -26.70 30.56 -6.36
N GLU A 133 -26.07 31.71 -6.54
CA GLU A 133 -26.75 32.99 -6.84
C GLU A 133 -26.71 33.30 -8.34
N GLU A 134 -25.52 33.52 -8.90
CA GLU A 134 -25.32 33.98 -10.27
C GLU A 134 -23.96 33.56 -10.84
N ALA A 135 -23.74 33.81 -12.13
CA ALA A 135 -22.47 33.55 -12.79
C ALA A 135 -21.81 34.82 -13.32
N ILE A 136 -20.52 34.98 -13.06
CA ILE A 136 -19.71 36.13 -13.49
C ILE A 136 -18.60 35.65 -14.42
N VAL A 137 -18.38 36.37 -15.53
CA VAL A 137 -17.26 36.10 -16.45
C VAL A 137 -16.11 37.04 -16.12
N TYR A 138 -14.94 36.47 -15.77
CA TYR A 138 -13.71 37.20 -15.49
C TYR A 138 -12.54 36.54 -16.24
N ARG A 139 -11.77 37.33 -17.02
CA ARG A 139 -10.63 36.85 -17.83
C ARG A 139 -10.95 35.61 -18.69
N LYS A 140 -12.12 35.62 -19.37
CA LYS A 140 -12.64 34.51 -20.19
C LYS A 140 -13.00 33.22 -19.41
N MET A 141 -12.99 33.25 -18.08
CA MET A 141 -13.44 32.16 -17.21
C MET A 141 -14.79 32.53 -16.56
N LYS A 142 -15.69 31.56 -16.40
CA LYS A 142 -17.00 31.76 -15.79
C LYS A 142 -17.01 31.21 -14.36
N PHE A 143 -17.30 32.07 -13.39
CA PHE A 143 -17.34 31.75 -11.96
C PHE A 143 -18.77 31.81 -11.44
N TYR A 144 -19.13 30.91 -10.54
CA TYR A 144 -20.40 30.85 -9.83
C TYR A 144 -20.26 31.55 -8.48
N LEU A 145 -21.07 32.58 -8.26
CA LEU A 145 -21.26 33.18 -6.95
C LEU A 145 -22.11 32.22 -6.11
N MET A 146 -21.59 31.87 -4.94
CA MET A 146 -22.25 31.03 -3.96
C MET A 146 -22.31 31.74 -2.62
N SER A 147 -23.44 31.63 -1.92
CA SER A 147 -23.61 32.26 -0.60
C SER A 147 -24.42 31.42 0.39
N ALA A 148 -24.19 31.63 1.68
CA ALA A 148 -24.96 31.09 2.79
C ALA A 148 -24.99 32.09 3.96
N THR A 149 -25.96 31.94 4.88
CA THR A 149 -25.90 32.61 6.19
C THR A 149 -25.05 31.80 7.16
N ALA A 150 -24.44 32.47 8.14
CA ALA A 150 -23.66 31.80 9.19
C ALA A 150 -24.50 30.72 9.92
N GLU A 151 -25.78 31.00 10.19
CA GLU A 151 -26.75 30.04 10.73
C GLU A 151 -26.82 28.74 9.92
N THR A 152 -27.03 28.87 8.61
CA THR A 152 -27.23 27.72 7.71
C THR A 152 -25.96 26.86 7.64
N ILE A 153 -24.78 27.49 7.69
CA ILE A 153 -23.49 26.80 7.71
C ILE A 153 -23.36 25.97 8.99
N LEU A 154 -23.66 26.56 10.16
CA LEU A 154 -23.58 25.87 11.45
C LEU A 154 -24.58 24.70 11.54
N GLU A 155 -25.82 24.90 11.08
CA GLU A 155 -26.83 23.85 11.03
C GLU A 155 -26.38 22.64 10.19
N LYS A 156 -25.87 22.89 8.98
CA LYS A 156 -25.40 21.83 8.07
C LYS A 156 -24.18 21.09 8.61
N ILE A 157 -23.23 21.81 9.20
CA ILE A 157 -22.03 21.20 9.80
C ILE A 157 -22.41 20.34 11.01
N SER A 158 -23.39 20.76 11.82
CA SER A 158 -23.88 19.99 12.97
C SER A 158 -24.53 18.66 12.55
N LEU A 159 -25.26 18.64 11.44
CA LEU A 159 -25.89 17.44 10.88
C LEU A 159 -24.88 16.43 10.34
N GLU A 160 -23.72 16.89 9.85
CA GLU A 160 -22.64 16.03 9.35
C GLU A 160 -21.78 15.42 10.47
N LYS A 161 -21.68 16.04 11.65
CA LYS A 161 -20.91 15.53 12.81
C LYS A 161 -21.44 14.21 13.40
N ASN A 162 -22.65 13.78 13.02
CA ASN A 162 -23.28 12.53 13.49
C ASN A 162 -23.00 11.29 12.60
N LYS A 163 -22.05 11.35 11.67
CA LYS A 163 -21.60 10.19 10.89
C LYS A 163 -20.16 9.83 11.27
N ASP A 164 -20.01 8.75 12.03
CA ASP A 164 -18.69 8.16 12.30
C ASP A 164 -18.10 7.60 11.01
N PHE A 165 -16.96 8.15 10.59
CA PHE A 165 -16.25 7.72 9.39
C PHE A 165 -15.44 6.45 9.66
N SER A 166 -15.62 5.45 8.80
CA SER A 166 -14.80 4.23 8.80
C SER A 166 -13.58 4.38 7.89
N THR A 167 -12.52 3.61 8.14
CA THR A 167 -11.27 3.57 7.34
C THR A 167 -11.49 3.30 5.84
N SER A 168 -12.66 2.79 5.44
CA SER A 168 -13.07 2.59 4.04
C SER A 168 -13.40 3.90 3.31
N GLU A 169 -13.88 4.94 4.01
CA GLU A 169 -14.21 6.24 3.42
C GLU A 169 -12.98 7.13 3.20
N GLU A 170 -11.93 6.99 4.01
CA GLU A 170 -10.64 7.66 3.79
C GLU A 170 -9.98 7.20 2.48
N LEU A 171 -10.07 5.90 2.17
CA LEU A 171 -9.66 5.31 0.89
C LEU A 171 -10.52 5.75 -0.30
N GLY A 172 -11.77 6.16 -0.04
CA GLY A 172 -12.63 6.83 -1.02
C GLY A 172 -12.14 8.25 -1.29
N LYS A 173 -11.79 9.00 -0.24
CA LYS A 173 -11.32 10.39 -0.30
C LYS A 173 -10.00 10.55 -1.05
N VAL A 174 -8.98 9.75 -0.76
CA VAL A 174 -7.66 9.93 -1.42
C VAL A 174 -7.69 9.60 -2.92
N ARG A 175 -8.45 8.57 -3.31
CA ARG A 175 -8.68 8.24 -4.72
C ARG A 175 -9.51 9.31 -5.41
N HIS A 176 -10.49 9.90 -4.71
CA HIS A 176 -11.24 11.03 -5.20
C HIS A 176 -10.32 12.26 -5.40
N ASP A 177 -9.39 12.52 -4.48
CA ASP A 177 -8.44 13.63 -4.54
C ASP A 177 -7.39 13.46 -5.64
N ALA A 178 -6.88 12.25 -5.86
CA ALA A 178 -5.99 11.94 -6.99
C ALA A 178 -6.71 12.12 -8.34
N LYS A 179 -7.95 11.64 -8.44
CA LYS A 179 -8.80 11.84 -9.63
C LYS A 179 -9.10 13.33 -9.85
N LYS A 180 -9.22 14.11 -8.78
CA LYS A 180 -9.40 15.57 -8.82
C LYS A 180 -8.16 16.29 -9.35
N GLY A 181 -6.96 15.95 -8.85
CA GLY A 181 -5.70 16.53 -9.35
C GLY A 181 -5.44 16.19 -10.81
N LEU A 182 -5.69 14.95 -11.24
CA LEU A 182 -5.60 14.54 -12.65
C LEU A 182 -6.55 15.32 -13.56
N LYS A 183 -7.77 15.59 -13.10
CA LYS A 183 -8.75 16.37 -13.87
C LYS A 183 -8.30 17.83 -14.02
N ILE A 184 -7.75 18.43 -12.96
CA ILE A 184 -7.19 19.79 -12.99
C ILE A 184 -6.02 19.87 -13.98
N LEU A 185 -5.11 18.90 -13.97
CA LEU A 185 -4.01 18.83 -14.94
C LEU A 185 -4.51 18.73 -16.38
N LEU A 186 -5.53 17.90 -16.62
CA LEU A 186 -6.14 17.75 -17.95
C LEU A 186 -6.79 19.07 -18.43
N ASP A 187 -7.47 19.77 -17.53
CA ASP A 187 -8.09 21.06 -17.80
C ASP A 187 -7.02 22.16 -18.04
N MET A 188 -5.90 22.15 -17.30
CA MET A 188 -4.76 23.07 -17.53
C MET A 188 -4.07 22.86 -18.87
N VAL A 189 -3.86 21.60 -19.28
CA VAL A 189 -3.31 21.27 -20.60
C VAL A 189 -4.23 21.79 -21.71
N SER A 190 -5.55 21.75 -21.51
CA SER A 190 -6.52 22.31 -22.46
C SER A 190 -6.51 23.85 -22.57
N MET A 191 -5.88 24.54 -21.60
CA MET A 191 -5.73 26.01 -21.55
C MET A 191 -4.41 26.53 -22.13
N LEU A 192 -3.51 25.63 -22.56
CA LEU A 192 -2.22 26.01 -23.15
C LEU A 192 -2.43 26.84 -24.41
N SER A 193 -1.89 28.07 -24.39
CA SER A 193 -1.81 28.97 -25.52
C SER A 193 -0.41 29.58 -25.60
N VAL A 194 -0.07 30.16 -26.74
CA VAL A 194 1.26 30.76 -26.97
C VAL A 194 1.58 31.85 -25.95
N ASP A 195 0.56 32.58 -25.47
CA ASP A 195 0.73 33.74 -24.58
C ASP A 195 0.84 33.38 -23.08
N ASN A 196 0.42 32.18 -22.67
CA ASN A 196 0.39 31.76 -21.25
C ASN A 196 1.19 30.47 -20.98
N CYS A 197 1.88 29.93 -21.98
CA CYS A 197 2.52 28.61 -21.96
C CYS A 197 3.44 28.42 -20.75
N ASN A 198 4.37 29.35 -20.49
CA ASN A 198 5.35 29.21 -19.41
C ASN A 198 4.69 29.15 -18.02
N LYS A 199 3.69 29.99 -17.78
CA LYS A 199 2.98 30.03 -16.50
C LYS A 199 2.09 28.80 -16.30
N VAL A 200 1.41 28.36 -17.35
CA VAL A 200 0.59 27.14 -17.32
C VAL A 200 1.46 25.90 -17.14
N ILE A 201 2.65 25.84 -17.74
CA ILE A 201 3.61 24.75 -17.52
C ILE A 201 4.13 24.73 -16.08
N GLU A 202 4.44 25.89 -15.49
CA GLU A 202 4.82 25.99 -14.07
C GLU A 202 3.68 25.51 -13.15
N ASP A 203 2.44 25.93 -13.43
CA ASP A 203 1.26 25.51 -12.68
C ASP A 203 0.99 24.00 -12.84
N ILE A 204 1.16 23.45 -14.04
CA ILE A 204 1.09 22.00 -14.31
C ILE A 204 2.15 21.24 -13.53
N ASN A 205 3.40 21.71 -13.53
CA ASN A 205 4.49 21.07 -12.79
C ASN A 205 4.21 21.10 -11.28
N ARG A 206 3.69 22.21 -10.78
CA ARG A 206 3.36 22.38 -9.36
C ARG A 206 2.20 21.50 -8.91
N GLU A 207 1.13 21.41 -9.71
CA GLU A 207 0.01 20.50 -9.46
C GLU A 207 0.40 19.03 -9.64
N THR A 208 1.30 18.72 -10.57
CA THR A 208 1.87 17.37 -10.74
C THR A 208 2.64 16.96 -9.49
N THR A 209 3.49 17.83 -8.95
CA THR A 209 4.20 17.60 -7.69
C THR A 209 3.23 17.47 -6.50
N ALA A 210 2.16 18.27 -6.44
CA ALA A 210 1.14 18.15 -5.40
C ALA A 210 0.35 16.83 -5.49
N LEU A 211 0.03 16.37 -6.70
CA LEU A 211 -0.58 15.08 -6.98
C LEU A 211 0.36 13.94 -6.56
N LEU A 212 1.63 13.99 -6.98
CA LEU A 212 2.66 13.03 -6.61
C LEU A 212 2.81 12.97 -5.09
N ASN A 213 2.84 14.10 -4.39
CA ASN A 213 2.91 14.13 -2.93
C ASN A 213 1.66 13.54 -2.26
N THR A 214 0.48 13.74 -2.86
CA THR A 214 -0.78 13.13 -2.38
C THR A 214 -0.78 11.61 -2.59
N LEU A 215 -0.24 11.15 -3.71
CA LEU A 215 -0.06 9.73 -4.03
C LEU A 215 1.05 9.10 -3.17
N ASN A 216 2.14 9.80 -2.88
CA ASN A 216 3.19 9.35 -1.99
C ASN A 216 2.68 9.29 -0.54
N MET A 217 1.89 10.28 -0.09
CA MET A 217 1.20 10.23 1.21
C MET A 217 0.22 9.04 1.31
N TYR A 218 -0.45 8.70 0.20
CA TYR A 218 -1.30 7.51 0.10
C TYR A 218 -0.47 6.22 0.20
N GLU A 219 0.65 6.15 -0.51
CA GLU A 219 1.60 5.06 -0.43
C GLU A 219 2.21 4.95 0.97
N ASP A 220 2.45 6.06 1.67
CA ASP A 220 2.99 6.14 3.04
C ASP A 220 1.97 5.71 4.11
N GLN A 221 0.69 6.08 3.95
CA GLN A 221 -0.39 5.60 4.84
C GLN A 221 -0.63 4.11 4.69
N ILE A 222 -0.38 3.59 3.48
CA ILE A 222 -0.44 2.17 3.20
C ILE A 222 0.87 1.50 3.65
N THR A 223 2.04 2.15 3.54
CA THR A 223 3.41 1.56 3.55
C THR A 223 4.42 2.27 4.44
N ALA A 224 5.11 1.51 5.29
CA ALA A 224 6.03 2.05 6.28
C ALA A 224 7.39 2.51 5.73
N PHE A 225 7.78 2.13 4.50
CA PHE A 225 9.08 2.42 3.89
C PHE A 225 9.01 2.41 2.35
N HIS A 226 9.65 3.37 1.67
CA HIS A 226 9.78 3.49 0.22
C HIS A 226 11.19 4.01 -0.20
N GLU A 227 11.44 4.12 -1.52
CA GLU A 227 12.67 4.73 -2.05
C GLU A 227 12.67 6.25 -1.83
N VAL A 228 13.66 6.74 -1.10
CA VAL A 228 13.87 8.16 -0.84
C VAL A 228 15.15 8.60 -1.53
N HIS A 229 15.03 9.57 -2.45
CA HIS A 229 16.17 10.27 -3.02
C HIS A 229 16.64 11.35 -2.06
N ILE A 230 17.64 11.04 -1.23
CA ILE A 230 18.15 11.96 -0.21
C ILE A 230 18.66 13.28 -0.80
N LYS A 231 19.23 13.23 -2.00
CA LYS A 231 19.67 14.43 -2.72
C LYS A 231 18.51 15.40 -2.97
N GLU A 232 17.38 14.89 -3.48
CA GLU A 232 16.17 15.68 -3.74
C GLU A 232 15.59 16.22 -2.43
N LEU A 233 15.50 15.38 -1.40
CA LEU A 233 15.00 15.80 -0.10
C LEU A 233 15.86 16.91 0.55
N ILE A 234 17.18 16.89 0.36
CA ILE A 234 18.07 17.98 0.79
C ILE A 234 17.79 19.25 -0.02
N THR A 235 17.72 19.14 -1.35
CA THR A 235 17.51 20.28 -2.24
C THR A 235 16.13 20.94 -2.07
N ASP A 236 15.08 20.13 -1.85
CA ASP A 236 13.69 20.60 -1.84
C ASP A 236 13.19 21.01 -0.44
N ARG A 237 13.84 20.52 0.62
CA ARG A 237 13.37 20.74 2.01
C ARG A 237 14.44 21.37 2.89
N VAL A 238 15.64 20.80 2.93
CA VAL A 238 16.69 21.22 3.87
C VAL A 238 17.27 22.58 3.48
N ILE A 239 17.67 22.75 2.21
CA ILE A 239 18.27 24.00 1.73
C ILE A 239 17.28 25.17 1.86
N PRO A 240 16.03 25.09 1.37
CA PRO A 240 15.06 26.18 1.52
C PRO A 240 14.78 26.52 2.99
N PHE A 241 14.80 25.53 3.89
CA PHE A 241 14.61 25.78 5.32
C PHE A 241 15.76 26.59 5.93
N ILE A 242 17.00 26.36 5.52
CA ILE A 242 18.17 27.14 5.97
C ILE A 242 18.13 28.55 5.40
N GLU A 243 17.82 28.69 4.10
CA GLU A 243 17.80 29.98 3.38
C GLU A 243 16.73 30.95 3.90
N VAL A 244 15.64 30.44 4.48
CA VAL A 244 14.54 31.25 5.03
C VAL A 244 14.88 31.84 6.41
N THR A 245 15.98 31.44 7.03
CA THR A 245 16.36 31.97 8.35
C THR A 245 16.85 33.42 8.28
N GLU A 246 16.50 34.22 9.30
CA GLU A 246 16.83 35.65 9.35
C GLU A 246 18.33 35.96 9.54
N PHE A 247 19.16 34.96 9.84
CA PHE A 247 20.60 35.13 10.06
C PHE A 247 21.41 34.48 8.92
N PRO A 248 22.50 35.12 8.46
CA PRO A 248 23.27 34.62 7.33
C PRO A 248 24.01 33.33 7.68
N CYS A 249 23.65 32.24 7.01
CA CYS A 249 24.29 30.93 7.12
C CYS A 249 24.84 30.48 5.76
N GLU A 250 26.12 30.13 5.71
CA GLU A 250 26.76 29.59 4.50
C GLU A 250 26.52 28.08 4.40
N ILE A 251 25.94 27.63 3.28
CA ILE A 251 25.70 26.21 3.02
C ILE A 251 26.83 25.66 2.16
N ARG A 252 27.54 24.64 2.66
CA ARG A 252 28.56 23.90 1.90
C ARG A 252 28.03 22.52 1.52
N LEU A 253 27.97 22.23 0.22
CA LEU A 253 27.47 20.96 -0.29
C LEU A 253 28.60 20.11 -0.86
N ILE A 254 28.78 18.91 -0.30
CA ILE A 254 29.74 17.91 -0.78
C ILE A 254 28.94 16.67 -1.22
N LEU A 255 28.51 16.65 -2.48
CA LEU A 255 27.66 15.59 -3.03
C LEU A 255 28.47 14.66 -3.93
N GLY A 256 28.40 13.35 -3.68
CA GLY A 256 28.93 12.33 -4.58
C GLY A 256 28.23 12.34 -5.94
N SER A 257 28.93 11.88 -6.98
CA SER A 257 28.46 11.95 -8.37
C SER A 257 27.26 11.03 -8.68
N LYS A 258 27.16 9.90 -7.98
CA LYS A 258 26.03 8.96 -8.04
C LYS A 258 25.63 8.59 -6.63
N ILE A 259 24.43 8.97 -6.22
CA ILE A 259 23.87 8.61 -4.92
C ILE A 259 22.62 7.76 -5.17
N PRO A 260 22.61 6.47 -4.80
CA PRO A 260 21.43 5.62 -4.94
C PRO A 260 20.31 6.07 -3.99
N ALA A 261 19.07 5.71 -4.31
CA ALA A 261 17.95 5.88 -3.38
C ALA A 261 18.14 5.00 -2.13
N VAL A 262 17.55 5.42 -1.02
CA VAL A 262 17.58 4.69 0.25
C VAL A 262 16.19 4.27 0.68
N ILE A 263 16.08 3.24 1.51
CA ILE A 263 14.79 2.79 2.04
C ILE A 263 14.43 3.64 3.26
N GLY A 264 13.29 4.34 3.22
CA GLY A 264 12.87 5.25 4.26
C GLY A 264 11.42 5.69 4.13
N ASN A 265 10.86 6.31 5.15
CA ASN A 265 9.62 7.07 5.02
C ASN A 265 10.01 8.54 4.77
N TYR A 266 9.63 9.09 3.61
CA TYR A 266 10.03 10.45 3.22
C TYR A 266 9.61 11.51 4.22
N VAL A 267 8.40 11.41 4.78
CA VAL A 267 7.89 12.37 5.77
C VAL A 267 8.74 12.31 7.04
N ASN A 268 9.01 11.11 7.56
CA ASN A 268 9.82 10.93 8.75
C ASN A 268 11.27 11.39 8.51
N PHE A 269 11.85 11.06 7.36
CA PHE A 269 13.21 11.49 6.99
C PHE A 269 13.26 13.02 6.86
N SER A 270 12.30 13.63 6.17
CA SER A 270 12.19 15.09 6.06
C SER A 270 12.09 15.72 7.44
N ARG A 271 11.19 15.23 8.30
CA ARG A 271 11.01 15.74 9.66
C ARG A 271 12.28 15.61 10.50
N ALA A 272 12.94 14.46 10.44
CA ALA A 272 14.17 14.23 11.17
C ALA A 272 15.33 15.12 10.70
N LEU A 273 15.51 15.28 9.38
CA LEU A 273 16.56 16.17 8.85
C LEU A 273 16.30 17.64 9.18
N ILE A 274 15.04 18.10 9.10
CA ILE A 274 14.67 19.46 9.52
C ILE A 274 14.95 19.66 11.01
N ASN A 275 14.70 18.66 11.86
CA ASN A 275 15.04 18.73 13.28
C ASN A 275 16.55 18.83 13.52
N ILE A 276 17.38 18.11 12.76
CA ILE A 276 18.85 18.22 12.86
C ILE A 276 19.28 19.64 12.50
N VAL A 277 18.80 20.14 11.36
CA VAL A 277 19.17 21.46 10.83
C VAL A 277 18.68 22.59 11.73
N SER A 278 17.46 22.48 12.26
CA SER A 278 16.90 23.43 13.24
C SER A 278 17.77 23.50 14.50
N ASN A 279 18.24 22.36 15.01
CA ASN A 279 19.17 22.32 16.15
C ASN A 279 20.52 22.99 15.81
N SER A 280 21.06 22.72 14.62
CA SER A 280 22.30 23.35 14.14
C SER A 280 22.16 24.87 14.02
N LEU A 281 21.06 25.37 13.46
CA LEU A 281 20.78 26.80 13.33
C LEU A 281 20.66 27.50 14.69
N ASP A 282 20.00 26.86 15.66
CA ASP A 282 19.92 27.40 17.01
C ASP A 282 21.28 27.40 17.72
N ALA A 283 22.10 26.36 17.54
CA ALA A 283 23.45 26.29 18.10
C ALA A 283 24.40 27.33 17.50
N ILE A 284 24.26 27.62 16.21
CA ILE A 284 24.98 28.70 15.52
C ILE A 284 24.55 30.06 16.07
N ARG A 285 23.25 30.29 16.24
CA ARG A 285 22.73 31.55 16.79
C ARG A 285 23.25 31.80 18.21
N GLU A 286 23.37 30.76 19.02
CA GLU A 286 23.92 30.87 20.38
C GLU A 286 25.44 31.11 20.40
N ALA A 287 26.16 30.65 19.37
CA ALA A 287 27.59 30.86 19.24
C ALA A 287 27.95 32.31 18.85
N ASP A 288 26.99 33.09 18.35
CA ASP A 288 27.18 34.46 17.84
C ASP A 288 28.32 34.56 16.81
N THR A 289 28.41 33.57 15.93
CA THR A 289 29.40 33.51 14.84
C THR A 289 28.73 33.47 13.47
N LYS A 290 29.50 33.68 12.39
CA LYS A 290 29.00 33.48 11.03
C LYS A 290 28.63 32.00 10.86
N GLY A 291 27.36 31.72 10.58
CA GLY A 291 26.87 30.35 10.44
C GLY A 291 27.45 29.63 9.24
N VAL A 292 27.84 28.38 9.43
CA VAL A 292 28.25 27.45 8.38
C VAL A 292 27.58 26.11 8.65
N ILE A 293 26.84 25.61 7.67
CA ILE A 293 26.33 24.23 7.67
C ILE A 293 26.92 23.50 6.46
N GLU A 294 27.69 22.45 6.73
CA GLU A 294 28.22 21.55 5.70
C GLU A 294 27.36 20.29 5.62
N ILE A 295 26.87 19.98 4.41
CA ILE A 295 26.09 18.78 4.11
C ILE A 295 26.91 17.95 3.14
N SER A 296 27.33 16.77 3.58
CA SER A 296 28.03 15.78 2.76
C SER A 296 27.18 14.54 2.54
N LEU A 297 27.15 14.07 1.31
CA LEU A 297 26.37 12.90 0.90
C LEU A 297 27.20 12.04 -0.05
N HIS A 298 27.53 10.83 0.37
CA HIS A 298 28.30 9.90 -0.46
C HIS A 298 27.84 8.45 -0.31
N GLU A 299 28.15 7.65 -1.32
CA GLU A 299 27.91 6.22 -1.33
C GLU A 299 29.06 5.48 -0.61
N SER A 300 28.73 4.48 0.21
CA SER A 300 29.72 3.63 0.89
C SER A 300 29.20 2.20 1.06
N ASP A 301 29.88 1.21 0.47
CA ASP A 301 29.53 -0.23 0.50
C ASP A 301 28.06 -0.53 0.17
N ASP A 302 27.23 -0.90 1.16
CA ASP A 302 25.78 -1.17 1.06
C ASP A 302 24.90 -0.03 1.61
N SER A 303 25.51 1.13 1.89
CA SER A 303 24.85 2.28 2.50
C SER A 303 25.10 3.59 1.75
N VAL A 304 24.26 4.57 2.03
CA VAL A 304 24.47 5.98 1.73
C VAL A 304 24.77 6.68 3.05
N ILE A 305 25.85 7.44 3.09
CA ILE A 305 26.27 8.19 4.27
C ILE A 305 25.90 9.66 4.05
N LEU A 306 25.04 10.18 4.92
CA LEU A 306 24.67 11.59 4.99
C LEU A 306 25.29 12.17 6.26
N ALA A 307 26.15 13.17 6.14
CA ALA A 307 26.66 13.92 7.27
C ALA A 307 26.26 15.40 7.20
N LEU A 308 25.80 15.94 8.33
CA LEU A 308 25.46 17.34 8.53
C LEU A 308 26.34 17.89 9.65
N GLN A 309 27.11 18.93 9.36
CA GLN A 309 28.02 19.55 10.31
C GLN A 309 27.73 21.05 10.45
N ASP A 310 27.66 21.54 11.67
CA ASP A 310 27.57 22.96 12.00
C ASP A 310 28.81 23.46 12.72
N ASN A 311 28.96 24.79 12.77
CA ASN A 311 29.97 25.50 13.56
C ASN A 311 29.38 26.20 14.80
N GLY A 312 28.33 25.63 15.39
CA GLY A 312 27.68 26.18 16.57
C GLY A 312 28.45 25.96 17.88
N ILE A 313 27.78 26.17 19.01
CA ILE A 313 28.38 26.04 20.36
C ILE A 313 28.87 24.62 20.72
N GLY A 314 28.47 23.59 19.98
CA GLY A 314 28.75 22.19 20.29
C GLY A 314 28.00 21.64 21.51
N ILE A 315 28.25 20.37 21.84
CA ILE A 315 27.63 19.60 22.92
C ILE A 315 28.72 19.15 23.91
N GLU A 316 28.46 19.32 25.20
CA GLU A 316 29.34 18.85 26.28
C GLU A 316 29.54 17.33 26.21
N GLN A 317 30.79 16.86 26.39
CA GLN A 317 31.15 15.42 26.29
C GLN A 317 30.33 14.53 27.25
N GLU A 318 29.99 15.04 28.43
CA GLU A 318 29.16 14.35 29.41
C GLU A 318 27.75 14.04 28.86
N ARG A 319 27.21 14.88 27.97
CA ARG A 319 25.88 14.69 27.37
C ARG A 319 25.89 13.74 26.17
N LEU A 320 27.06 13.51 25.57
CA LEU A 320 27.25 12.54 24.49
C LEU A 320 27.34 11.09 25.00
N GLN A 321 27.58 10.89 26.30
CA GLN A 321 27.61 9.56 26.91
C GLN A 321 26.25 8.86 26.77
N LEU A 322 26.30 7.53 26.61
CA LEU A 322 25.11 6.70 26.49
C LEU A 322 24.45 6.52 27.86
N GLY A 323 23.14 6.74 27.93
CA GLY A 323 22.30 6.42 29.08
C GLY A 323 21.89 4.95 29.13
N GLU A 324 21.06 4.61 30.11
CA GLU A 324 20.55 3.23 30.34
C GLU A 324 19.71 2.70 29.16
N ASP A 325 19.13 3.59 28.37
CA ASP A 325 18.32 3.28 27.19
C ASP A 325 19.16 3.15 25.89
N THR A 326 20.49 3.13 26.01
CA THR A 326 21.46 3.10 24.89
C THR A 326 21.39 4.30 23.95
N LEU A 327 20.75 5.40 24.37
CA LEU A 327 20.73 6.68 23.66
C LEU A 327 21.66 7.68 24.35
N PRO A 328 22.26 8.65 23.62
CA PRO A 328 23.00 9.74 24.25
C PRO A 328 22.14 10.53 25.25
N LEU A 329 22.73 10.97 26.36
CA LEU A 329 22.01 11.64 27.46
C LEU A 329 21.30 12.94 27.05
N PHE A 330 21.68 13.57 25.93
CA PHE A 330 21.00 14.74 25.37
C PHE A 330 19.69 14.42 24.64
N VAL A 331 19.42 13.16 24.30
CA VAL A 331 18.22 12.76 23.54
C VAL A 331 16.97 12.88 24.42
N GLY A 332 15.94 13.60 23.94
CA GLY A 332 14.72 13.85 24.72
C GLY A 332 14.87 14.86 25.85
N LYS A 333 15.98 15.60 25.90
CA LYS A 333 16.22 16.68 26.87
C LYS A 333 16.59 17.97 26.15
N THR A 334 16.04 19.10 26.59
CA THR A 334 16.47 20.41 26.07
C THR A 334 17.82 20.79 26.65
N THR A 335 18.75 21.19 25.79
CA THR A 335 20.04 21.75 26.19
C THR A 335 20.01 23.27 26.29
N LYS A 336 18.88 23.91 25.93
CA LYS A 336 18.72 25.37 25.84
C LYS A 336 18.44 25.99 27.21
N LYS A 337 19.24 26.98 27.62
CA LYS A 337 18.98 27.75 28.85
C LYS A 337 17.63 28.48 28.74
N GLY A 338 16.69 28.15 29.63
CA GLY A 338 15.45 28.92 29.83
C GLY A 338 14.28 28.65 28.88
N LYS A 339 14.31 27.60 28.03
CA LYS A 339 13.15 27.21 27.20
C LYS A 339 12.64 25.81 27.56
N THR A 340 11.35 25.72 27.89
CA THR A 340 10.59 24.46 28.05
C THR A 340 10.32 23.83 26.68
N GLY A 341 11.29 23.09 26.15
CA GLY A 341 11.11 22.25 24.97
C GLY A 341 11.34 20.78 25.34
N GLU A 342 10.40 19.90 25.01
CA GLU A 342 10.38 18.49 25.47
C GLU A 342 11.44 17.56 24.81
N GLY A 343 12.45 18.09 24.12
CA GLY A 343 13.45 17.27 23.42
C GLY A 343 12.85 16.34 22.34
N ILE A 344 11.62 16.61 21.91
CA ILE A 344 10.87 15.80 20.93
C ILE A 344 11.65 15.66 19.62
N GLY A 345 12.33 16.73 19.19
CA GLY A 345 13.10 16.75 17.94
C GLY A 345 14.22 15.71 17.91
N THR A 346 15.00 15.57 18.99
CA THR A 346 16.07 14.57 19.06
C THR A 346 15.51 13.15 19.21
N ARG A 347 14.44 12.95 19.98
CA ARG A 347 13.75 11.64 20.00
C ARG A 347 13.22 11.24 18.62
N GLN A 348 12.68 12.17 17.86
CA GLN A 348 12.18 11.93 16.51
C GLN A 348 13.31 11.56 15.54
N ILE A 349 14.49 12.15 15.68
CA ILE A 349 15.66 11.79 14.86
C ILE A 349 16.06 10.34 15.14
N PHE A 350 16.22 9.98 16.42
CA PHE A 350 16.63 8.63 16.82
C PHE A 350 15.57 7.56 16.56
N SER A 351 14.28 7.89 16.67
CA SER A 351 13.20 6.96 16.30
C SER A 351 13.12 6.72 14.79
N THR A 352 13.48 7.72 13.99
CA THR A 352 13.41 7.66 12.52
C THR A 352 14.53 6.81 11.92
N PHE A 353 15.78 7.05 12.31
CA PHE A 353 16.93 6.36 11.71
C PHE A 353 17.41 5.16 12.53
N GLY A 354 17.05 5.09 13.81
CA GLY A 354 17.53 4.08 14.75
C GLY A 354 18.92 4.42 15.30
N PRO A 355 19.20 4.13 16.58
CA PRO A 355 20.44 4.55 17.24
C PRO A 355 21.72 3.97 16.62
N ALA A 356 21.67 2.75 16.08
CA ALA A 356 22.83 2.11 15.45
C ALA A 356 23.26 2.78 14.12
N ASN A 357 22.39 3.60 13.53
CA ASN A 357 22.61 4.25 12.24
C ASN A 357 22.97 5.74 12.39
N ILE A 358 23.07 6.24 13.63
CA ILE A 358 23.37 7.63 13.93
C ILE A 358 24.69 7.67 14.71
N ALA A 359 25.64 8.47 14.24
CA ALA A 359 26.81 8.88 15.01
C ALA A 359 26.81 10.40 15.19
N VAL A 360 27.12 10.87 16.39
CA VAL A 360 27.19 12.30 16.72
C VAL A 360 28.54 12.61 17.32
N GLU A 361 29.28 13.48 16.66
CA GLU A 361 30.60 13.98 17.08
C GLU A 361 30.45 15.47 17.38
N SER A 362 30.92 15.94 18.55
CA SER A 362 30.82 17.37 18.88
C SER A 362 31.90 17.80 19.85
N THR A 363 32.40 19.03 19.65
CA THR A 363 33.35 19.70 20.55
C THR A 363 32.80 21.06 20.92
N VAL A 364 32.84 21.39 22.21
CA VAL A 364 32.36 22.68 22.73
C VAL A 364 33.16 23.81 22.09
N GLY A 365 32.45 24.76 21.46
CA GLY A 365 33.02 25.91 20.76
C GLY A 365 33.46 25.65 19.32
N GLU A 366 33.41 24.40 18.83
CA GLU A 366 33.78 24.07 17.44
C GLU A 366 32.58 23.62 16.58
N GLY A 367 31.56 23.02 17.20
CA GLY A 367 30.31 22.65 16.53
C GLY A 367 29.89 21.20 16.73
N THR A 368 28.89 20.76 15.94
CA THR A 368 28.33 19.41 15.99
C THR A 368 28.27 18.79 14.60
N ARG A 369 28.61 17.50 14.51
CA ARG A 369 28.53 16.69 13.30
C ARG A 369 27.64 15.48 13.52
N TRP A 370 26.56 15.40 12.76
CA TRP A 370 25.66 14.26 12.68
C TRP A 370 26.02 13.41 11.47
N THR A 371 26.18 12.10 11.64
CA THR A 371 26.39 11.15 10.55
C THR A 371 25.29 10.09 10.57
N LEU A 372 24.56 9.99 9.46
CA LEU A 372 23.47 9.05 9.24
C LEU A 372 23.89 7.98 8.23
N ARG A 373 23.77 6.71 8.62
CA ARG A 373 23.97 5.56 7.75
C ARG A 373 22.63 5.04 7.24
N LEU A 374 22.38 5.23 5.95
CA LEU A 374 21.10 4.89 5.32
C LEU A 374 21.27 3.67 4.42
N LYS A 375 20.44 2.65 4.60
CA LYS A 375 20.52 1.42 3.79
C LYS A 375 20.11 1.72 2.34
N LYS A 376 20.92 1.28 1.37
CA LYS A 376 20.60 1.41 -0.07
C LYS A 376 19.30 0.66 -0.39
N SER A 377 18.53 1.22 -1.31
CA SER A 377 17.45 0.47 -1.94
C SER A 377 18.03 -0.60 -2.86
N SER A 378 17.73 -1.87 -2.62
CA SER A 378 17.84 -2.89 -3.65
C SER A 378 16.59 -2.76 -4.54
N GLN A 379 16.74 -2.14 -5.71
CA GLN A 379 15.67 -1.86 -6.70
C GLN A 379 14.69 -3.03 -6.98
N LYS A 380 15.08 -4.29 -6.72
CA LYS A 380 14.21 -5.46 -6.89
C LYS A 380 13.28 -5.75 -5.72
N ASP A 381 13.72 -5.58 -4.48
CA ASP A 381 12.95 -6.09 -3.33
C ASP A 381 11.79 -5.14 -2.96
N THR A 382 11.98 -3.83 -3.10
CA THR A 382 10.98 -2.79 -2.78
C THR A 382 9.82 -2.75 -3.76
N VAL A 383 10.09 -2.89 -5.07
CA VAL A 383 9.04 -2.95 -6.09
C VAL A 383 8.17 -4.19 -5.89
N ILE A 384 8.79 -5.35 -5.66
CA ILE A 384 8.04 -6.59 -5.46
C ILE A 384 7.22 -6.53 -4.17
N LEU A 385 7.77 -6.02 -3.06
CA LEU A 385 7.02 -5.85 -1.81
C LEU A 385 5.82 -4.90 -1.94
N SER A 386 5.98 -3.79 -2.68
CA SER A 386 4.89 -2.83 -2.94
C SER A 386 3.79 -3.44 -3.82
N GLU A 387 4.18 -4.18 -4.86
CA GLU A 387 3.23 -4.90 -5.72
C GLU A 387 2.46 -5.97 -4.94
N MET A 388 3.17 -6.78 -4.16
CA MET A 388 2.57 -7.82 -3.31
C MET A 388 1.61 -7.21 -2.30
N LYS A 389 1.97 -6.08 -1.71
CA LYS A 389 1.10 -5.36 -0.79
C LYS A 389 -0.19 -4.91 -1.46
N THR A 390 -0.08 -4.33 -2.64
CA THR A 390 -1.23 -3.85 -3.41
C THR A 390 -2.19 -5.01 -3.68
N ARG A 391 -1.65 -6.15 -4.13
CA ARG A 391 -2.42 -7.40 -4.30
C ARG A 391 -3.07 -7.87 -3.00
N TYR A 392 -2.33 -7.89 -1.89
CA TYR A 392 -2.86 -8.25 -0.57
C TYR A 392 -4.04 -7.37 -0.16
N VAL A 393 -3.90 -6.04 -0.22
CA VAL A 393 -4.96 -5.09 0.14
C VAL A 393 -6.18 -5.26 -0.76
N MET A 394 -5.96 -5.44 -2.06
CA MET A 394 -7.05 -5.72 -3.01
C MET A 394 -7.81 -6.99 -2.63
N PHE A 395 -7.12 -8.09 -2.32
CA PHE A 395 -7.78 -9.33 -1.90
C PHE A 395 -8.57 -9.17 -0.61
N ILE A 396 -8.01 -8.52 0.41
CA ILE A 396 -8.69 -8.34 1.70
C ILE A 396 -9.94 -7.48 1.56
N LYS A 397 -9.89 -6.39 0.77
CA LYS A 397 -11.05 -5.51 0.52
C LYS A 397 -12.12 -6.20 -0.33
N SER A 398 -11.71 -6.79 -1.45
CA SER A 398 -12.64 -7.43 -2.38
C SER A 398 -13.32 -8.68 -1.81
N THR A 399 -12.73 -9.29 -0.78
CA THR A 399 -13.34 -10.43 -0.04
C THR A 399 -13.80 -10.05 1.36
N GLU A 400 -13.97 -8.75 1.65
CA GLU A 400 -14.38 -8.28 2.97
C GLU A 400 -15.70 -8.95 3.39
N LYS A 401 -16.69 -8.89 2.50
CA LYS A 401 -17.99 -9.54 2.57
C LYS A 401 -18.07 -10.68 1.56
N ILE A 402 -18.81 -11.72 1.89
CA ILE A 402 -19.16 -12.80 0.95
C ILE A 402 -20.41 -12.32 0.21
N LEU A 403 -20.31 -12.16 -1.11
CA LEU A 403 -21.35 -11.60 -1.98
C LEU A 403 -22.06 -12.68 -2.81
N ILE A 404 -22.00 -13.94 -2.36
CA ILE A 404 -22.67 -15.07 -2.98
C ILE A 404 -23.55 -15.78 -1.95
N ASP A 405 -24.64 -16.37 -2.42
CA ASP A 405 -25.63 -17.15 -1.69
C ASP A 405 -26.08 -18.37 -2.53
N GLU A 406 -26.97 -19.20 -2.00
CA GLU A 406 -27.48 -20.40 -2.70
C GLU A 406 -28.24 -20.07 -4.00
N ALA A 407 -28.79 -18.86 -4.11
CA ALA A 407 -29.53 -18.38 -5.28
C ALA A 407 -28.63 -17.70 -6.33
N SER A 408 -27.34 -17.58 -6.05
CA SER A 408 -26.40 -16.86 -6.90
C SER A 408 -26.18 -17.56 -8.23
N ASN A 409 -26.13 -16.79 -9.31
CA ASN A 409 -25.93 -17.35 -10.64
C ASN A 409 -24.54 -18.00 -10.78
N ARG A 410 -24.42 -18.94 -11.74
CA ARG A 410 -23.18 -19.70 -12.01
C ARG A 410 -21.98 -18.78 -12.29
N THR A 411 -22.20 -17.61 -12.89
CA THR A 411 -21.15 -16.63 -13.21
C THR A 411 -20.56 -16.00 -11.94
N ASN A 412 -21.40 -15.63 -10.97
CA ASN A 412 -20.98 -15.06 -9.71
C ASN A 412 -20.24 -16.08 -8.85
N ILE A 413 -20.74 -17.33 -8.81
CA ILE A 413 -20.05 -18.46 -8.17
C ILE A 413 -18.69 -18.67 -8.81
N ALA A 414 -18.61 -18.63 -10.15
CA ALA A 414 -17.35 -18.80 -10.85
C ALA A 414 -16.35 -17.69 -10.55
N ALA A 415 -16.79 -16.42 -10.55
CA ALA A 415 -15.95 -15.28 -10.19
C ALA A 415 -15.43 -15.38 -8.75
N PHE A 416 -16.27 -15.81 -7.81
CA PHE A 416 -15.88 -16.00 -6.42
C PHE A 416 -14.82 -17.10 -6.26
N ILE A 417 -15.01 -18.27 -6.89
CA ILE A 417 -14.03 -19.37 -6.85
C ILE A 417 -12.73 -18.96 -7.53
N TRP A 418 -12.80 -18.23 -8.63
CA TRP A 418 -11.63 -17.71 -9.35
C TRP A 418 -10.80 -16.79 -8.45
N GLN A 419 -11.45 -15.85 -7.77
CA GLN A 419 -10.83 -14.94 -6.80
C GLN A 419 -10.26 -15.70 -5.59
N LEU A 420 -10.96 -16.72 -5.10
CA LEU A 420 -10.49 -17.57 -4.01
C LEU A 420 -9.19 -18.31 -4.39
N ARG A 421 -9.07 -18.83 -5.62
CA ARG A 421 -7.81 -19.42 -6.08
C ARG A 421 -6.71 -18.40 -6.30
N GLN A 422 -7.02 -17.19 -6.76
CA GLN A 422 -6.04 -16.11 -6.84
C GLN A 422 -5.40 -15.79 -5.47
N MET A 423 -6.22 -15.75 -4.42
CA MET A 423 -5.71 -15.60 -3.06
C MET A 423 -4.82 -16.75 -2.62
N GLU A 424 -5.19 -17.98 -2.97
CA GLU A 424 -4.41 -19.16 -2.63
C GLU A 424 -3.06 -19.19 -3.37
N ILE A 425 -3.05 -18.90 -4.68
CA ILE A 425 -1.82 -18.79 -5.47
C ILE A 425 -0.92 -17.68 -4.91
N PHE A 426 -1.51 -16.53 -4.54
CA PHE A 426 -0.77 -15.46 -3.87
C PHE A 426 -0.20 -15.90 -2.51
N SER A 427 -0.90 -16.76 -1.77
CA SER A 427 -0.36 -17.35 -0.54
C SER A 427 0.89 -18.20 -0.81
N TYR A 428 0.96 -18.89 -1.95
CA TYR A 428 2.15 -19.65 -2.35
C TYR A 428 3.35 -18.73 -2.56
N GLU A 429 3.14 -17.60 -3.26
CA GLU A 429 4.16 -16.57 -3.45
C GLU A 429 4.68 -16.03 -2.11
N LEU A 430 3.78 -15.72 -1.17
CA LEU A 430 4.17 -15.27 0.17
C LEU A 430 5.00 -16.31 0.93
N ILE A 431 4.66 -17.61 0.79
CA ILE A 431 5.42 -18.69 1.44
C ILE A 431 6.85 -18.78 0.88
N TYR A 432 7.07 -18.49 -0.40
CA TYR A 432 8.42 -18.54 -0.98
C TYR A 432 9.39 -17.54 -0.38
N TYR A 433 8.92 -16.42 0.18
CA TYR A 433 9.79 -15.48 0.91
C TYR A 433 10.37 -16.07 2.20
N PHE A 434 9.78 -17.14 2.74
CA PHE A 434 10.33 -17.84 3.88
C PHE A 434 11.45 -18.82 3.49
N SER A 435 11.60 -19.14 2.19
CA SER A 435 12.56 -20.16 1.72
C SER A 435 14.02 -19.86 2.06
N ARG A 436 14.36 -18.58 2.26
CA ARG A 436 15.72 -18.16 2.62
C ARG A 436 16.20 -18.74 3.94
N TYR A 437 15.30 -18.92 4.91
CA TYR A 437 15.65 -19.34 6.27
C TYR A 437 14.84 -20.55 6.78
N ASN A 438 13.82 -20.99 6.05
CA ASN A 438 12.89 -22.01 6.51
C ASN A 438 12.56 -23.00 5.39
N ASN A 439 12.18 -24.21 5.78
CA ASN A 439 11.59 -25.17 4.86
C ASN A 439 10.13 -24.79 4.55
N VAL A 440 9.88 -24.38 3.30
CA VAL A 440 8.55 -23.95 2.84
C VAL A 440 7.49 -25.04 2.92
N ARG A 441 7.87 -26.32 2.83
CA ARG A 441 6.93 -27.45 2.93
C ARG A 441 6.38 -27.60 4.35
N ASP A 442 7.21 -27.39 5.36
CA ASP A 442 6.77 -27.47 6.76
C ASP A 442 5.79 -26.33 7.09
N ILE A 443 6.04 -25.14 6.54
CA ILE A 443 5.10 -24.01 6.62
C ILE A 443 3.77 -24.36 5.95
N PHE A 444 3.82 -24.93 4.74
CA PHE A 444 2.61 -25.31 4.02
C PHE A 444 1.83 -26.43 4.72
N ARG A 445 2.50 -27.43 5.30
CA ARG A 445 1.87 -28.47 6.14
C ARG A 445 1.15 -27.88 7.35
N ASN A 446 1.73 -26.89 8.03
CA ASN A 446 1.06 -26.19 9.12
C ASN A 446 -0.19 -25.44 8.63
N ILE A 447 -0.16 -24.88 7.43
CA ILE A 447 -1.33 -24.25 6.79
C ILE A 447 -2.41 -25.31 6.46
N LEU A 448 -2.04 -26.49 5.96
CA LEU A 448 -2.98 -27.59 5.71
C LEU A 448 -3.62 -28.10 7.00
N LEU A 449 -2.84 -28.24 8.08
CA LEU A 449 -3.36 -28.59 9.41
C LEU A 449 -4.36 -27.56 9.93
N TYR A 450 -4.12 -26.27 9.70
CA TYR A 450 -5.09 -25.22 10.01
C TYR A 450 -6.32 -25.28 9.10
N ARG A 451 -6.17 -25.43 7.79
CA ARG A 451 -7.31 -25.38 6.84
C ARG A 451 -8.20 -26.61 6.94
N TYR A 452 -7.61 -27.81 7.02
CA TYR A 452 -8.31 -29.08 6.88
C TYR A 452 -8.07 -30.04 8.05
N GLY A 453 -6.96 -29.90 8.79
CA GLY A 453 -6.59 -30.79 9.91
C GLY A 453 -7.20 -30.45 11.27
N GLY A 454 -8.20 -29.57 11.34
CA GLY A 454 -8.92 -29.23 12.57
C GLY A 454 -8.15 -28.33 13.56
N LYS A 455 -6.95 -27.85 13.23
CA LYS A 455 -6.22 -26.89 14.08
C LYS A 455 -6.84 -25.50 14.01
N ASP A 456 -6.71 -24.74 15.09
CA ASP A 456 -7.25 -23.38 15.21
C ASP A 456 -6.29 -22.32 14.65
N PHE A 457 -6.75 -21.07 14.58
CA PHE A 457 -5.95 -19.98 14.04
C PHE A 457 -4.74 -19.66 14.94
N GLN A 458 -4.83 -19.96 16.23
CA GLN A 458 -3.78 -19.63 17.18
C GLN A 458 -2.60 -20.60 17.10
N PHE A 459 -2.85 -21.86 16.77
CA PHE A 459 -1.82 -22.80 16.33
C PHE A 459 -1.01 -22.24 15.17
N LEU A 460 -1.67 -21.83 14.08
CA LEU A 460 -0.98 -21.31 12.89
C LEU A 460 -0.15 -20.05 13.22
N LYS A 461 -0.70 -19.14 14.02
CA LYS A 461 0.02 -17.94 14.47
C LYS A 461 1.26 -18.29 15.28
N THR A 462 1.20 -19.32 16.11
CA THR A 462 2.32 -19.76 16.95
C THR A 462 3.43 -20.40 16.11
N GLU A 463 3.09 -21.26 15.15
CA GLU A 463 4.07 -21.88 14.26
C GLU A 463 4.73 -20.85 13.33
N LEU A 464 3.96 -19.93 12.73
CA LEU A 464 4.53 -18.88 11.87
C LEU A 464 5.41 -17.88 12.64
N ARG A 465 5.19 -17.67 13.94
CA ARG A 465 6.06 -16.84 14.78
C ARG A 465 7.47 -17.42 14.94
N LYS A 466 7.61 -18.74 14.90
CA LYS A 466 8.92 -19.43 14.96
C LYS A 466 9.73 -19.27 13.67
N CYS A 467 9.08 -18.93 12.56
CA CYS A 467 9.72 -18.81 11.26
C CYS A 467 10.46 -17.47 11.13
N ARG A 468 11.71 -17.52 10.63
CA ARG A 468 12.55 -16.34 10.38
C ARG A 468 12.27 -15.75 9.01
N ILE A 469 12.12 -14.44 8.89
CA ILE A 469 11.92 -13.76 7.59
C ILE A 469 12.55 -12.37 7.62
N ASP A 470 12.95 -11.86 6.45
CA ASP A 470 13.54 -10.52 6.34
C ASP A 470 12.50 -9.42 6.65
N ASP A 471 11.27 -9.57 6.13
CA ASP A 471 10.16 -8.63 6.35
C ASP A 471 8.99 -9.27 7.12
N GLU A 472 8.81 -8.86 8.38
CA GLU A 472 7.74 -9.35 9.27
C GLU A 472 6.32 -9.05 8.74
N VAL A 473 6.19 -8.09 7.83
CA VAL A 473 4.90 -7.74 7.22
C VAL A 473 4.35 -8.90 6.37
N ILE A 474 5.22 -9.65 5.67
CA ILE A 474 4.83 -10.81 4.85
C ILE A 474 4.15 -11.88 5.72
N LYS A 475 4.67 -12.10 6.93
CA LYS A 475 4.09 -13.03 7.92
C LYS A 475 2.66 -12.63 8.29
N SER A 476 2.43 -11.33 8.49
CA SER A 476 1.09 -10.78 8.77
C SER A 476 0.14 -10.95 7.59
N TRP A 477 0.63 -10.71 6.37
CA TRP A 477 -0.16 -10.91 5.15
C TRP A 477 -0.52 -12.37 4.94
N LEU A 478 0.42 -13.30 5.11
CA LEU A 478 0.16 -14.73 4.98
C LEU A 478 -0.90 -15.19 5.97
N LEU A 479 -0.81 -14.78 7.25
CA LEU A 479 -1.83 -15.06 8.25
C LEU A 479 -3.21 -14.52 7.86
N GLY A 480 -3.27 -13.27 7.40
CA GLY A 480 -4.51 -12.62 6.99
C GLY A 480 -5.17 -13.32 5.80
N ILE A 481 -4.38 -13.66 4.77
CA ILE A 481 -4.86 -14.31 3.56
C ILE A 481 -5.30 -15.75 3.81
N VAL A 482 -4.52 -16.53 4.56
CA VAL A 482 -4.87 -17.92 4.89
C VAL A 482 -6.14 -18.00 5.73
N LYS A 483 -6.32 -17.08 6.68
CA LYS A 483 -7.57 -16.96 7.47
C LYS A 483 -8.77 -16.67 6.56
N ARG A 484 -8.60 -15.75 5.60
CA ARG A 484 -9.65 -15.36 4.66
C ARG A 484 -10.00 -16.50 3.69
N ILE A 485 -9.00 -17.22 3.18
CA ILE A 485 -9.17 -18.41 2.34
C ILE A 485 -9.99 -19.46 3.08
N LYS A 486 -9.59 -19.86 4.31
CA LYS A 486 -10.31 -20.87 5.09
C LYS A 486 -11.78 -20.50 5.30
N ARG A 487 -12.05 -19.24 5.66
CA ARG A 487 -13.43 -18.73 5.83
C ARG A 487 -14.25 -18.85 4.55
N ASN A 488 -13.69 -18.42 3.42
CA ASN A 488 -14.40 -18.41 2.14
C ASN A 488 -14.58 -19.83 1.57
N GLU A 489 -13.60 -20.72 1.75
CA GLU A 489 -13.71 -22.14 1.42
C GLU A 489 -14.80 -22.83 2.23
N PHE A 490 -14.82 -22.60 3.54
CA PHE A 490 -15.83 -23.15 4.43
C PHE A 490 -17.24 -22.71 4.02
N PHE A 491 -17.41 -21.45 3.61
CA PHE A 491 -18.69 -20.98 3.09
C PHE A 491 -19.10 -21.76 1.83
N VAL A 492 -18.23 -21.84 0.82
CA VAL A 492 -18.52 -22.55 -0.44
C VAL A 492 -18.87 -24.03 -0.20
N GLN A 493 -18.13 -24.70 0.69
CA GLN A 493 -18.34 -26.12 0.99
C GLN A 493 -19.68 -26.40 1.68
N ASN A 494 -20.19 -25.47 2.50
CA ASN A 494 -21.44 -25.66 3.23
C ASN A 494 -22.67 -25.13 2.51
N THR A 495 -22.50 -24.22 1.55
CA THR A 495 -23.60 -23.54 0.86
C THR A 495 -23.85 -24.11 -0.53
N LEU A 496 -22.83 -24.59 -1.23
CA LEU A 496 -22.95 -25.02 -2.63
C LEU A 496 -22.73 -26.54 -2.76
N ASN A 497 -23.46 -27.17 -3.69
CA ASN A 497 -23.24 -28.56 -4.04
C ASN A 497 -21.91 -28.72 -4.80
N PHE A 498 -21.04 -29.60 -4.31
CA PHE A 498 -19.71 -29.83 -4.90
C PHE A 498 -19.76 -30.16 -6.40
N ASP A 499 -20.74 -30.94 -6.85
CA ASP A 499 -20.86 -31.31 -8.26
C ASP A 499 -21.09 -30.11 -9.21
N GLU A 500 -21.69 -29.03 -8.72
CA GLU A 500 -21.99 -27.84 -9.51
C GLU A 500 -20.76 -26.96 -9.74
N TYR A 501 -19.82 -26.96 -8.79
CA TYR A 501 -18.67 -26.06 -8.83
C TYR A 501 -17.30 -26.74 -8.94
N LYS A 502 -17.19 -28.06 -8.74
CA LYS A 502 -15.90 -28.79 -8.80
C LYS A 502 -15.12 -28.57 -10.10
N GLY A 503 -15.84 -28.46 -11.22
CA GLY A 503 -15.21 -28.16 -12.51
C GLY A 503 -14.61 -26.76 -12.60
N ILE A 504 -15.26 -25.77 -12.01
CA ILE A 504 -14.73 -24.40 -11.93
C ILE A 504 -13.53 -24.38 -10.99
N LEU A 505 -13.63 -25.06 -9.86
CA LEU A 505 -12.56 -25.17 -8.88
C LEU A 505 -11.30 -25.77 -9.50
N PHE A 506 -11.40 -26.90 -10.21
CA PHE A 506 -10.23 -27.53 -10.84
C PHE A 506 -9.61 -26.63 -11.91
N LYS A 507 -10.42 -26.07 -12.81
CA LYS A 507 -9.95 -25.17 -13.88
C LYS A 507 -9.31 -23.90 -13.35
N SER A 508 -9.76 -23.39 -12.20
CA SER A 508 -9.23 -22.15 -11.63
C SER A 508 -7.77 -22.27 -11.17
N TYR A 509 -7.21 -23.48 -11.03
CA TYR A 509 -5.76 -23.64 -10.84
C TYR A 509 -4.95 -23.38 -12.12
N GLY A 510 -5.56 -23.40 -13.30
CA GLY A 510 -4.92 -23.02 -14.57
C GLY A 510 -4.52 -21.54 -14.67
N GLN A 511 -4.84 -20.74 -13.64
CA GLN A 511 -4.36 -19.37 -13.47
C GLN A 511 -2.86 -19.29 -13.16
N ALA A 512 -2.29 -20.36 -12.62
CA ALA A 512 -0.89 -20.46 -12.25
C ALA A 512 -0.03 -20.87 -13.45
N LEU A 513 0.11 -19.97 -14.43
CA LEU A 513 0.72 -20.28 -15.74
C LEU A 513 2.17 -20.77 -15.66
N ASP A 514 2.91 -20.30 -14.65
CA ASP A 514 4.33 -20.55 -14.40
C ASP A 514 4.58 -21.66 -13.35
N LYS A 515 3.53 -22.34 -12.88
CA LYS A 515 3.62 -23.32 -11.79
C LYS A 515 3.22 -24.71 -12.27
N THR A 516 3.90 -25.71 -11.71
CA THR A 516 3.46 -27.10 -11.80
C THR A 516 2.52 -27.37 -10.65
N ILE A 517 1.24 -27.57 -10.95
CA ILE A 517 0.22 -27.88 -9.97
C ILE A 517 0.14 -29.39 -9.82
N ILE A 518 0.42 -29.88 -8.61
CA ILE A 518 0.16 -31.25 -8.23
C ILE A 518 -1.21 -31.36 -7.57
N PHE A 519 -1.89 -32.48 -7.77
CA PHE A 519 -3.14 -32.80 -7.12
C PHE A 519 -3.21 -34.26 -6.69
N THR A 520 -4.03 -34.52 -5.68
CA THR A 520 -4.48 -35.87 -5.30
C THR A 520 -6.00 -35.87 -5.35
N MET A 521 -6.59 -36.84 -6.03
CA MET A 521 -8.01 -36.88 -6.35
C MET A 521 -8.61 -38.26 -6.06
N ASP A 522 -9.83 -38.26 -5.52
CA ASP A 522 -10.68 -39.44 -5.45
C ASP A 522 -11.36 -39.66 -6.82
N PRO A 523 -11.09 -40.78 -7.52
CA PRO A 523 -11.65 -41.05 -8.85
C PRO A 523 -13.17 -41.26 -8.87
N GLU A 524 -13.80 -41.60 -7.74
CA GLU A 524 -15.25 -41.83 -7.69
C GLU A 524 -16.04 -40.53 -7.48
N THR A 525 -15.62 -39.71 -6.53
CA THR A 525 -16.32 -38.46 -6.17
C THR A 525 -15.82 -37.27 -6.99
N GLY A 526 -14.56 -37.30 -7.40
CA GLY A 526 -13.85 -36.15 -7.96
C GLY A 526 -13.42 -35.14 -6.90
N ASN A 527 -13.51 -35.46 -5.60
CA ASN A 527 -12.92 -34.64 -4.54
C ASN A 527 -11.40 -34.62 -4.71
N PHE A 528 -10.80 -33.44 -4.62
CA PHE A 528 -9.36 -33.29 -4.80
C PHE A 528 -8.79 -32.16 -3.95
N PHE A 529 -7.49 -32.25 -3.67
CA PHE A 529 -6.67 -31.14 -3.20
C PHE A 529 -5.54 -30.92 -4.18
N ALA A 530 -5.14 -29.66 -4.35
CA ALA A 530 -4.08 -29.28 -5.27
C ALA A 530 -3.23 -28.14 -4.68
N SER A 531 -1.96 -28.08 -5.07
CA SER A 531 -1.05 -26.98 -4.75
C SER A 531 0.13 -26.95 -5.71
N ASP A 532 0.98 -25.94 -5.58
CA ASP A 532 2.27 -25.89 -6.27
C ASP A 532 3.19 -27.03 -5.78
N ARG A 533 3.81 -27.75 -6.72
CA ARG A 533 4.74 -28.87 -6.49
C ARG A 533 5.90 -28.51 -5.55
N LYS A 534 6.29 -27.24 -5.45
CA LYS A 534 7.35 -26.82 -4.52
C LYS A 534 6.90 -26.84 -3.06
N LEU A 535 5.61 -26.68 -2.79
CA LEU A 535 5.06 -26.51 -1.43
C LEU A 535 4.53 -27.78 -0.80
N ALA A 536 4.10 -28.75 -1.61
CA ALA A 536 3.54 -30.00 -1.12
C ALA A 536 4.04 -31.19 -1.94
N GLU A 537 3.92 -32.36 -1.36
CA GLU A 537 3.93 -33.63 -2.07
C GLU A 537 2.51 -34.19 -2.15
N HIS A 538 2.25 -35.07 -3.11
CA HIS A 538 0.92 -35.70 -3.26
C HIS A 538 0.43 -36.35 -1.94
N MET A 539 1.37 -36.84 -1.12
CA MET A 539 1.09 -37.55 0.13
C MET A 539 0.50 -36.62 1.19
N ASP A 540 0.85 -35.33 1.15
CA ASP A 540 0.37 -34.36 2.12
C ASP A 540 -1.16 -34.18 2.04
N PHE A 541 -1.79 -34.54 0.91
CA PHE A 541 -3.24 -34.40 0.70
C PHE A 541 -4.08 -35.59 1.14
N VAL A 542 -3.49 -36.79 1.20
CA VAL A 542 -4.21 -38.06 1.48
C VAL A 542 -5.01 -38.02 2.78
N PRO A 543 -4.49 -37.50 3.92
CA PRO A 543 -5.24 -37.49 5.18
C PRO A 543 -6.56 -36.72 5.12
N TYR A 544 -6.68 -35.75 4.20
CA TYR A 544 -7.84 -34.87 4.10
C TYR A 544 -8.94 -35.38 3.17
N LEU A 545 -8.65 -36.40 2.35
CA LEU A 545 -9.63 -37.06 1.48
C LEU A 545 -10.38 -38.20 2.18
N GLN A 546 -10.01 -38.54 3.43
CA GLN A 546 -10.66 -39.57 4.25
C GLN A 546 -10.78 -40.94 3.55
N ARG A 547 -9.85 -41.25 2.65
CA ARG A 547 -9.84 -42.47 1.83
C ARG A 547 -8.45 -43.09 1.86
N ASN A 548 -8.37 -44.41 1.68
CA ASN A 548 -7.08 -45.09 1.61
C ASN A 548 -6.29 -44.57 0.40
N ARG A 549 -5.00 -44.26 0.63
CA ARG A 549 -4.06 -43.76 -0.38
C ARG A 549 -4.12 -44.57 -1.68
N ASP A 550 -4.12 -45.90 -1.59
CA ASP A 550 -3.99 -46.77 -2.76
C ASP A 550 -5.25 -46.78 -3.65
N LEU A 551 -6.35 -46.15 -3.19
CA LEU A 551 -7.57 -45.90 -3.96
C LEU A 551 -7.62 -44.50 -4.58
N LEU A 552 -6.66 -43.63 -4.23
CA LEU A 552 -6.59 -42.26 -4.73
C LEU A 552 -5.67 -42.18 -5.94
N LEU A 553 -5.97 -41.23 -6.83
CA LEU A 553 -5.11 -40.87 -7.94
C LEU A 553 -4.21 -39.70 -7.55
N ARG A 554 -3.01 -39.69 -8.11
CA ARG A 554 -2.13 -38.51 -8.12
C ARG A 554 -2.06 -37.96 -9.53
N GLY A 555 -1.89 -36.66 -9.67
CA GLY A 555 -1.65 -36.06 -10.98
C GLY A 555 -1.00 -34.70 -10.91
N GLU A 556 -0.49 -34.26 -12.06
CA GLU A 556 0.06 -32.90 -12.20
C GLU A 556 -0.29 -32.29 -13.55
N PHE A 557 -0.27 -30.97 -13.61
CA PHE A 557 -0.35 -30.24 -14.86
C PHE A 557 0.41 -28.91 -14.75
N VAL A 558 0.71 -28.32 -15.90
CA VAL A 558 1.36 -27.01 -16.01
C VAL A 558 0.52 -26.11 -16.91
N GLY A 559 0.34 -24.86 -16.50
CA GLY A 559 -0.32 -23.84 -17.31
C GLY A 559 -1.84 -23.96 -17.34
N ASP A 560 -2.45 -23.32 -18.34
CA ASP A 560 -3.90 -23.35 -18.52
C ASP A 560 -4.38 -24.77 -18.84
N VAL A 561 -5.18 -25.34 -17.93
CA VAL A 561 -5.79 -26.66 -18.06
C VAL A 561 -6.61 -26.79 -19.36
N ARG A 562 -7.08 -25.68 -19.95
CA ARG A 562 -7.81 -25.66 -21.23
C ARG A 562 -6.92 -25.83 -22.46
N ASN A 563 -5.61 -25.62 -22.35
CA ASN A 563 -4.69 -25.85 -23.44
C ASN A 563 -4.62 -27.35 -23.75
N ILE A 564 -5.15 -27.76 -24.90
CA ILE A 564 -5.27 -29.16 -25.30
C ILE A 564 -3.89 -29.82 -25.39
N ALA A 565 -2.89 -29.09 -25.90
CA ALA A 565 -1.54 -29.59 -26.15
C ALA A 565 -0.72 -29.84 -24.86
N SER A 566 -1.07 -29.19 -23.75
CA SER A 566 -0.43 -29.44 -22.45
C SER A 566 -1.10 -30.66 -21.79
N PRO A 567 -0.40 -31.79 -21.59
CA PRO A 567 -1.01 -32.97 -21.00
C PRO A 567 -1.26 -32.81 -19.50
N ILE A 568 -2.33 -33.45 -19.02
CA ILE A 568 -2.48 -33.75 -17.59
C ILE A 568 -1.77 -35.07 -17.35
N HIS A 569 -0.90 -35.14 -16.35
CA HIS A 569 -0.29 -36.40 -15.94
C HIS A 569 -1.14 -37.02 -14.85
N MET A 570 -1.46 -38.31 -14.97
CA MET A 570 -2.12 -39.09 -13.93
C MET A 570 -1.32 -40.34 -13.58
N GLY A 571 -1.40 -40.74 -12.32
CA GLY A 571 -0.74 -41.96 -11.85
C GLY A 571 -1.33 -42.49 -10.56
N VAL A 572 -0.75 -43.61 -10.16
CA VAL A 572 -1.12 -44.37 -8.96
C VAL A 572 0.07 -44.53 -8.03
N TRP A 573 -0.22 -44.90 -6.79
CA TRP A 573 0.78 -44.94 -5.72
C TRP A 573 1.64 -46.18 -5.76
N SER A 574 1.00 -47.34 -5.83
CA SER A 574 1.60 -48.65 -5.78
C SER A 574 0.94 -49.57 -6.81
N VAL A 575 1.74 -50.51 -7.30
CA VAL A 575 1.29 -51.63 -8.13
C VAL A 575 1.97 -52.88 -7.59
N SER A 576 1.16 -53.86 -7.19
CA SER A 576 1.63 -55.09 -6.54
C SER A 576 1.53 -56.33 -7.44
N THR A 577 0.44 -56.46 -8.19
CA THR A 577 0.19 -57.57 -9.11
C THR A 577 -0.34 -57.05 -10.45
N LEU A 578 -0.35 -57.91 -11.47
CA LEU A 578 -0.95 -57.57 -12.77
C LEU A 578 -2.46 -57.24 -12.62
N GLU A 579 -3.18 -57.97 -11.76
CA GLU A 579 -4.59 -57.71 -11.47
C GLU A 579 -4.79 -56.33 -10.79
N ASP A 580 -3.94 -55.98 -9.82
CA ASP A 580 -3.94 -54.66 -9.18
C ASP A 580 -3.62 -53.55 -10.21
N LEU A 581 -2.69 -53.79 -11.14
CA LEU A 581 -2.39 -52.87 -12.24
C LEU A 581 -3.63 -52.58 -13.11
N TYR A 582 -4.42 -53.61 -13.45
CA TYR A 582 -5.67 -53.42 -14.17
C TYR A 582 -6.68 -52.59 -13.36
N GLU A 583 -6.84 -52.87 -12.08
CA GLU A 583 -7.71 -52.06 -11.21
C GLU A 583 -7.23 -50.60 -11.06
N LYS A 584 -5.91 -50.37 -11.06
CA LYS A 584 -5.33 -49.03 -11.12
C LYS A 584 -5.64 -48.31 -12.43
N LEU A 585 -5.54 -48.98 -13.58
CA LEU A 585 -5.91 -48.42 -14.88
C LEU A 585 -7.41 -48.10 -14.97
N LYS A 586 -8.28 -48.98 -14.43
CA LYS A 586 -9.72 -48.69 -14.28
C LYS A 586 -9.97 -47.47 -13.39
N SER A 587 -9.18 -47.30 -12.34
CA SER A 587 -9.25 -46.12 -11.47
C SER A 587 -8.85 -44.84 -12.22
N ILE A 588 -7.78 -44.88 -13.03
CA ILE A 588 -7.38 -43.76 -13.91
C ILE A 588 -8.48 -43.45 -14.92
N ARG A 589 -9.14 -44.46 -15.51
CA ARG A 589 -10.30 -44.27 -16.40
C ARG A 589 -11.46 -43.56 -15.69
N SER A 590 -11.77 -43.93 -14.45
CA SER A 590 -12.76 -43.23 -13.63
C SER A 590 -12.35 -41.78 -13.34
N GLY A 591 -11.06 -41.53 -13.07
CA GLY A 591 -10.50 -40.18 -12.95
C GLY A 591 -10.67 -39.35 -14.23
N ALA A 592 -10.39 -39.93 -15.40
CA ALA A 592 -10.58 -39.26 -16.69
C ALA A 592 -12.05 -38.88 -16.91
N ARG A 593 -13.00 -39.76 -16.55
CA ARG A 593 -14.44 -39.45 -16.57
C ARG A 593 -14.79 -38.28 -15.65
N GLN A 594 -14.19 -38.18 -14.47
CA GLN A 594 -14.42 -37.04 -13.57
C GLN A 594 -13.88 -35.74 -14.17
N LEU A 595 -12.69 -35.75 -14.79
CA LEU A 595 -12.14 -34.57 -15.46
C LEU A 595 -13.02 -34.10 -16.63
N LEU A 596 -13.62 -35.02 -17.38
CA LEU A 596 -14.62 -34.68 -18.41
C LEU A 596 -15.88 -34.07 -17.80
N LYS A 597 -16.39 -34.61 -16.67
CA LYS A 597 -17.52 -34.02 -15.92
C LYS A 597 -17.21 -32.62 -15.38
N MET A 598 -15.94 -32.36 -15.02
CA MET A 598 -15.43 -31.04 -14.65
C MET A 598 -15.39 -30.07 -15.86
N GLY A 599 -15.69 -30.55 -17.06
CA GLY A 599 -15.84 -29.78 -18.29
C GLY A 599 -14.53 -29.52 -19.01
N LEU A 600 -13.53 -30.40 -18.84
CA LEU A 600 -12.36 -30.43 -19.71
C LEU A 600 -12.77 -30.96 -21.10
N LYS A 601 -12.05 -30.54 -22.14
CA LYS A 601 -12.32 -30.96 -23.51
C LYS A 601 -11.96 -32.43 -23.73
N ASN A 602 -12.69 -33.09 -24.62
CA ASN A 602 -12.50 -34.49 -24.97
C ASN A 602 -11.08 -34.77 -25.50
N GLU A 603 -10.54 -33.84 -26.28
CA GLU A 603 -9.25 -33.96 -26.95
C GLU A 603 -8.06 -33.66 -26.02
N LYS A 604 -8.31 -33.26 -24.77
CA LYS A 604 -7.25 -32.91 -23.82
C LYS A 604 -6.32 -34.11 -23.62
N HIS A 605 -5.02 -33.89 -23.82
CA HIS A 605 -4.03 -34.95 -23.67
C HIS A 605 -3.89 -35.41 -22.21
N LEU A 606 -3.73 -36.72 -22.06
CA LEU A 606 -3.47 -37.45 -20.84
C LEU A 606 -2.15 -38.22 -20.99
N ALA A 607 -1.25 -38.03 -20.03
CA ALA A 607 0.01 -38.74 -19.91
C ALA A 607 0.07 -39.48 -18.57
N PHE A 608 1.00 -40.43 -18.44
CA PHE A 608 1.08 -41.29 -17.27
C PHE A 608 2.36 -41.09 -16.47
N TYR A 609 2.24 -41.24 -15.16
CA TYR A 609 3.34 -41.27 -14.21
C TYR A 609 3.81 -42.70 -13.96
N SER A 610 5.12 -42.87 -13.71
CA SER A 610 5.63 -44.08 -13.08
C SER A 610 4.96 -44.27 -11.72
N SER A 611 4.74 -45.51 -11.28
CA SER A 611 4.23 -45.80 -9.94
C SER A 611 5.33 -45.57 -8.89
N THR A 612 4.98 -45.15 -7.67
CA THR A 612 5.98 -44.84 -6.63
C THR A 612 6.66 -46.10 -6.11
N TYR A 613 5.88 -47.17 -6.04
CA TYR A 613 6.32 -48.48 -5.59
C TYR A 613 5.75 -49.52 -6.55
N ASN A 614 6.60 -50.05 -7.43
CA ASN A 614 6.25 -51.17 -8.28
C ASN A 614 6.98 -52.42 -7.82
N VAL A 615 6.24 -53.47 -7.47
CA VAL A 615 6.81 -54.79 -7.11
C VAL A 615 6.51 -55.82 -8.21
N CYS A 616 5.82 -55.41 -9.28
CA CYS A 616 5.42 -56.23 -10.40
C CYS A 616 6.43 -56.15 -11.56
N SER A 617 6.50 -57.22 -12.36
CA SER A 617 7.28 -57.27 -13.62
C SER A 617 6.67 -56.44 -14.76
N TYR A 618 5.57 -55.72 -14.47
CA TYR A 618 4.82 -54.88 -15.40
C TYR A 618 4.53 -53.52 -14.78
N GLU A 619 4.48 -52.48 -15.61
CA GLU A 619 4.21 -51.11 -15.19
C GLU A 619 3.36 -50.35 -16.20
N ILE A 620 2.85 -49.19 -15.78
CA ILE A 620 2.12 -48.29 -16.68
C ILE A 620 3.14 -47.71 -17.67
N ASP A 621 2.84 -47.79 -18.96
CA ASP A 621 3.66 -47.25 -20.02
C ASP A 621 3.61 -45.71 -20.00
N THR A 622 4.66 -45.10 -19.44
CA THR A 622 4.82 -43.64 -19.33
C THR A 622 5.15 -42.97 -20.66
N LEU A 623 5.56 -43.72 -21.68
CA LEU A 623 5.85 -43.19 -23.01
C LEU A 623 4.58 -43.05 -23.87
N LYS A 624 3.50 -43.73 -23.48
CA LYS A 624 2.21 -43.57 -24.14
C LYS A 624 1.45 -42.36 -23.64
N THR A 625 0.82 -41.69 -24.59
CA THR A 625 -0.13 -40.60 -24.35
C THR A 625 -1.45 -40.91 -25.03
N THR A 626 -2.55 -40.49 -24.43
CA THR A 626 -3.90 -40.65 -24.98
C THR A 626 -4.71 -39.37 -24.76
N THR A 627 -5.97 -39.32 -25.16
CA THR A 627 -6.89 -38.23 -24.83
C THR A 627 -7.78 -38.60 -23.65
N LEU A 628 -8.34 -37.60 -22.95
CA LEU A 628 -9.31 -37.85 -21.88
C LEU A 628 -10.53 -38.66 -22.38
N ALA A 629 -11.01 -38.41 -23.59
CA ALA A 629 -12.14 -39.14 -24.17
C ALA A 629 -11.82 -40.60 -24.49
N GLU A 630 -10.64 -40.86 -25.07
CA GLU A 630 -10.19 -42.24 -25.33
C GLU A 630 -10.05 -43.01 -24.02
N MET A 631 -9.32 -42.48 -23.03
CA MET A 631 -9.16 -43.16 -21.74
C MET A 631 -10.49 -43.36 -21.01
N ALA A 632 -11.40 -42.38 -21.04
CA ALA A 632 -12.71 -42.47 -20.39
C ALA A 632 -13.63 -43.52 -21.02
N ASN A 633 -13.51 -43.75 -22.33
CA ASN A 633 -14.35 -44.68 -23.10
C ASN A 633 -13.66 -46.02 -23.39
N ALA A 634 -12.37 -46.17 -23.07
CA ALA A 634 -11.61 -47.39 -23.28
C ALA A 634 -12.30 -48.59 -22.62
N LYS A 635 -12.46 -49.67 -23.39
CA LYS A 635 -12.94 -50.97 -22.89
C LYS A 635 -11.88 -51.65 -22.05
N ASP A 636 -12.27 -52.64 -21.26
CA ASP A 636 -11.33 -53.35 -20.38
C ASP A 636 -10.19 -54.01 -21.17
N ASP A 637 -10.49 -54.61 -22.33
CA ASP A 637 -9.50 -55.23 -23.22
C ASP A 637 -8.54 -54.22 -23.89
N GLU A 638 -8.91 -52.93 -23.93
CA GLU A 638 -8.09 -51.86 -24.52
C GLU A 638 -7.12 -51.27 -23.49
N LEU A 639 -7.20 -51.66 -22.20
CA LEU A 639 -6.30 -51.17 -21.16
C LEU A 639 -4.91 -51.81 -21.24
N ASP A 640 -4.80 -53.01 -21.82
CA ASP A 640 -3.54 -53.74 -22.05
C ASP A 640 -2.51 -52.88 -22.80
N GLN A 641 -2.98 -52.01 -23.69
CA GLN A 641 -2.10 -51.14 -24.45
C GLN A 641 -1.31 -50.16 -23.57
N PHE A 642 -1.75 -49.87 -22.34
CA PHE A 642 -1.08 -48.95 -21.43
C PHE A 642 -0.12 -49.65 -20.45
N ILE A 643 0.17 -50.94 -20.67
CA ILE A 643 1.05 -51.75 -19.82
C ILE A 643 2.32 -52.07 -20.60
N LYS A 644 3.49 -51.93 -19.95
CA LYS A 644 4.79 -52.38 -20.46
C LYS A 644 5.50 -53.27 -19.43
N SER A 645 6.49 -54.06 -19.86
CA SER A 645 7.33 -54.83 -18.92
C SER A 645 8.33 -53.91 -18.22
N SER A 646 8.57 -54.14 -16.92
CA SER A 646 9.48 -53.31 -16.12
C SER A 646 10.97 -53.64 -16.33
N GLU A 647 11.31 -54.66 -17.13
CA GLU A 647 12.71 -55.04 -17.43
C GLU A 647 13.38 -54.16 -18.52
N ASP A 648 12.62 -53.38 -19.29
CA ASP A 648 13.12 -52.61 -20.44
C ASP A 648 13.87 -51.30 -20.06
N GLU A 649 13.79 -50.81 -18.82
CA GLU A 649 14.47 -49.55 -18.42
C GLU A 649 15.98 -49.71 -18.18
N LEU A 650 16.47 -50.93 -17.95
CA LEU A 650 17.88 -51.19 -17.59
C LEU A 650 18.82 -51.38 -18.81
N GLN A 651 18.30 -51.55 -20.03
CA GLN A 651 19.13 -51.75 -21.23
C GLN A 651 19.65 -50.45 -21.88
N GLY A 652 19.17 -49.27 -21.45
CA GLY A 652 19.56 -47.98 -22.03
C GLY A 652 20.84 -47.35 -21.47
N LEU A 653 21.36 -47.84 -20.34
CA LEU A 653 22.59 -47.36 -19.70
C LEU A 653 23.76 -48.29 -20.07
N ILE A 654 24.24 -48.17 -21.31
CA ILE A 654 25.58 -48.65 -21.66
C ILE A 654 26.57 -47.75 -20.93
N PHE A 655 27.09 -48.23 -19.80
CA PHE A 655 28.30 -47.67 -19.20
C PHE A 655 29.44 -47.89 -20.21
N ALA A 656 29.91 -46.81 -20.83
CA ALA A 656 31.19 -46.81 -21.53
C ALA A 656 32.29 -46.59 -20.47
N ASP A 657 33.17 -47.58 -20.34
CA ASP A 657 34.37 -47.57 -19.50
C ASP A 657 35.33 -46.41 -19.81
#